data_AF-A0A6J7U0F4-F1
#
_entry.id   AF-A0A6J7U0F4-F1
#
_cell.length_a   1.000
_cell.length_b   1.000
_cell.length_c   1.000
_cell.angle_alpha   90.00
_cell.angle_beta   90.00
_cell.angle_gamma   90.00
#
_symmetry.space_group_name_H-M   'P 1'
#
loop_
_entity.id
_entity.type
_entity.pdbx_description
1 polymer ?
#
loop_
_entity_poly.entity_id
_entity_poly.type
_entity_poly.pdbx_seq_one_letter_code
_entity_poly.pdbx_strand_id
1 'polypeptide(L)'
;MKTVVSGYTYTCNKSGKKLVWSKGVKVIVAKPSPTPSPTPSPTPSPTPTPTPTPSPSPTIETTLLSALANPSSCKVARPADQSEMSLGFPSVSHRLKGPIIRALIMPVDFPDLVADSNPISDYTAMTKGISDWYTKISNGTVKFEWVIYPSYIRMPRNVVDYKIGARTGTGWWDYNRASIETGDPFIDFSKYDLVITGAPPKVQTDQISTSPAFGSPVGGGVKVDGVEIINATMTAEDTLRIQQGKPGWKGIAHEIGHLMGLVDLYDVASSMRPSGKPPTDEEQFAFMGGYGFMAHVHGDAPEMTAWERWVLNFLDDYQIRCVGSSNIDSTHHITPVEFTDKNPRAVVIPISDTQRLVVESRRSVGYDVALKAGFEGALVYVIDVSKPTGYGPMKIISKKGAKNPLLYDSTLHAGESVTFENYKVTSLASDKNGDTIKVEKLGEYTPKPTPTPTPTVAPTPTPTKTPAPTWVDPLEGTPCLVENSSIPNQIFELKCLKYSTLHVGSNNDNLLWFQNNPPPGWVPTPTPTPTPTPTPTPTPTPTPTPTPTPTPTPTPTLTPLPAEIDGCSTVGLRVVSTDSIKECRYIHGLRMQWVKLSVSEPVVTKTVSALDVSNCQLKGRDFGSAFSGFQVDTSKRFVPPVGINRALIVPVDFPDFIGDADLTGMLAYQKKSYLDWVSYFSKGKLSVQLDSMNHWLRAPQQAAYYSRRADDFRGVDGNKKLAAIAQEYLDFITNEVDLSKYQTIYILYPTKQNVIETDLVPRVTQFKTKEGTVIMSVFARSLYTYNENTPQWAMWIHETGHDWGLIGHAPGNGFPLGLMQNNDGASQSLSAWDWFLLGWMPPTQIYCDSLATLKNASVILSPLEREDSQTKMIAIVLDSHRLLIIESHGVGKWWDRRDNHDYNIGTSGFYGLTAYIVETMIESPSMQTDGLGIVLSDDDGNNDVYKRFTKFEKIDGVASNLYRLTSASQVGRGQVISNAYIAVLGDSFTIAGVKFTFIGTGDFDTVRIEKVGS
;
A
#
# COMPACT_ATOMS: atom_id res chain seq x y z
N MET A 1 -6.48 57.41 -8.23
CA MET A 1 -6.15 57.74 -9.65
C MET A 1 -5.74 56.45 -10.34
N LYS A 2 -6.25 56.15 -11.55
CA LYS A 2 -5.86 54.94 -12.29
C LYS A 2 -5.17 55.35 -13.59
N THR A 3 -4.05 54.73 -13.92
CA THR A 3 -3.33 54.96 -15.19
C THR A 3 -2.94 53.63 -15.80
N VAL A 4 -2.87 53.59 -17.13
CA VAL A 4 -2.48 52.39 -17.88
C VAL A 4 -1.16 52.68 -18.58
N VAL A 5 -0.14 51.88 -18.28
CA VAL A 5 1.19 51.99 -18.88
C VAL A 5 1.63 50.61 -19.32
N SER A 6 2.02 50.47 -20.59
CA SER A 6 2.53 49.21 -21.17
C SER A 6 1.61 48.00 -20.99
N GLY A 7 0.29 48.20 -21.05
CA GLY A 7 -0.70 47.12 -20.92
C GLY A 7 -0.98 46.66 -19.49
N TYR A 8 -0.55 47.42 -18.48
CA TYR A 8 -0.87 47.19 -17.07
C TYR A 8 -1.58 48.41 -16.48
N THR A 9 -2.62 48.16 -15.68
CA THR A 9 -3.34 49.19 -14.93
C THR A 9 -2.72 49.35 -13.55
N TYR A 10 -2.33 50.57 -13.21
CA TYR A 10 -1.82 50.97 -11.91
C TYR A 10 -2.86 51.84 -11.20
N THR A 11 -3.09 51.57 -9.91
CA THR A 11 -4.03 52.33 -9.08
C THR A 11 -3.27 53.04 -7.98
N CYS A 12 -3.36 54.37 -7.94
CA CYS A 12 -2.83 55.17 -6.84
C CYS A 12 -3.84 55.25 -5.71
N ASN A 13 -3.45 54.69 -4.56
CA ASN A 13 -4.22 54.70 -3.33
C ASN A 13 -3.52 55.60 -2.30
N LYS A 14 -4.31 56.32 -1.51
CA LYS A 14 -3.78 57.13 -0.39
C LYS A 14 -3.57 56.21 0.81
N SER A 15 -2.33 56.14 1.29
CA SER A 15 -1.98 55.42 2.52
C SER A 15 -1.34 56.42 3.48
N GLY A 16 -2.10 56.81 4.50
CA GLY A 16 -1.74 57.90 5.42
C GLY A 16 -1.63 59.26 4.71
N LYS A 17 -0.51 59.97 4.92
CA LYS A 17 -0.23 61.28 4.31
C LYS A 17 0.42 61.21 2.92
N LYS A 18 0.63 60.00 2.36
CA LYS A 18 1.29 59.81 1.05
C LYS A 18 0.38 59.04 0.07
N LEU A 19 0.64 59.24 -1.22
CA LEU A 19 0.01 58.51 -2.32
C LEU A 19 0.96 57.40 -2.78
N VAL A 20 0.47 56.16 -2.86
CA VAL A 20 1.25 54.97 -3.24
C VAL A 20 0.56 54.25 -4.39
N TRP A 21 1.32 53.90 -5.44
CA TRP A 21 0.82 53.17 -6.60
C TRP A 21 0.85 51.66 -6.38
N SER A 22 -0.21 50.97 -6.80
CA SER A 22 -0.31 49.50 -6.77
C SER A 22 0.70 48.86 -7.73
N LYS A 23 1.14 47.63 -7.46
CA LYS A 23 1.82 46.80 -8.48
C LYS A 23 0.84 46.59 -9.65
N GLY A 24 1.25 46.92 -10.87
CA GLY A 24 0.34 46.98 -12.03
C GLY A 24 -0.33 45.65 -12.37
N VAL A 25 -1.60 45.69 -12.79
CA VAL A 25 -2.41 44.51 -13.16
C VAL A 25 -2.55 44.46 -14.68
N LYS A 26 -2.20 43.32 -15.31
CA LYS A 26 -2.21 43.17 -16.78
C LYS A 26 -3.63 43.30 -17.34
N VAL A 27 -3.81 44.13 -18.35
CA VAL A 27 -5.09 44.33 -19.04
C VAL A 27 -5.25 43.23 -20.09
N ILE A 28 -6.20 42.33 -19.89
CA ILE A 28 -6.60 41.33 -20.89
C ILE A 28 -7.59 42.01 -21.85
N VAL A 29 -7.17 42.26 -23.09
CA VAL A 29 -8.03 42.85 -24.12
C VAL A 29 -8.83 41.72 -24.78
N ALA A 30 -10.15 41.76 -24.64
CA ALA A 30 -11.07 40.88 -25.36
C ALA A 30 -11.08 41.21 -26.86
N LYS A 31 -11.06 40.20 -27.72
CA LYS A 31 -11.16 40.32 -29.18
C LYS A 31 -12.57 40.81 -29.57
N PRO A 32 -12.73 41.68 -30.59
CA PRO A 32 -14.01 42.34 -30.86
C PRO A 32 -15.06 41.38 -31.44
N SER A 33 -16.27 41.46 -30.90
CA SER A 33 -17.50 40.91 -31.48
C SER A 33 -17.96 41.79 -32.65
N PRO A 34 -18.47 41.25 -33.77
CA PRO A 34 -19.03 42.05 -34.84
C PRO A 34 -20.34 42.73 -34.40
N THR A 35 -20.44 44.03 -34.71
CA THR A 35 -21.54 44.95 -34.39
C THR A 35 -22.74 44.73 -35.33
N PRO A 36 -23.99 44.84 -34.83
CA PRO A 36 -25.21 44.55 -35.58
C PRO A 36 -25.64 45.66 -36.56
N SER A 37 -26.34 45.27 -37.63
CA SER A 37 -27.13 46.15 -38.50
C SER A 37 -28.63 45.89 -38.26
N PRO A 38 -29.52 46.89 -38.39
CA PRO A 38 -30.82 46.91 -37.72
C PRO A 38 -31.89 46.03 -38.37
N THR A 39 -32.69 45.37 -37.54
CA THR A 39 -33.86 44.56 -37.94
C THR A 39 -35.11 45.44 -38.10
N PRO A 40 -35.86 45.30 -39.21
CA PRO A 40 -37.20 45.87 -39.36
C PRO A 40 -38.26 45.11 -38.54
N SER A 41 -39.30 45.82 -38.12
CA SER A 41 -40.46 45.36 -37.32
C SER A 41 -41.21 44.14 -37.94
N PRO A 42 -41.99 43.37 -37.14
CA PRO A 42 -42.22 41.94 -37.32
C PRO A 42 -43.43 41.59 -38.19
N THR A 43 -43.39 40.38 -38.78
CA THR A 43 -44.56 39.61 -39.28
C THR A 43 -44.26 38.10 -39.11
N PRO A 44 -45.24 37.25 -38.72
CA PRO A 44 -44.98 35.98 -38.03
C PRO A 44 -44.56 34.84 -38.97
N SER A 45 -43.83 33.86 -38.44
CA SER A 45 -43.35 32.69 -39.20
C SER A 45 -43.55 31.38 -38.42
N PRO A 46 -43.70 30.23 -39.12
CA PRO A 46 -44.42 29.04 -38.67
C PRO A 46 -43.53 28.03 -37.92
N THR A 47 -44.22 27.10 -37.25
CA THR A 47 -43.71 26.00 -36.42
C THR A 47 -42.66 25.10 -37.13
N PRO A 48 -41.53 24.76 -36.48
CA PRO A 48 -40.50 23.91 -37.07
C PRO A 48 -40.70 22.41 -36.82
N THR A 49 -40.38 21.62 -37.85
CA THR A 49 -40.26 20.14 -37.91
C THR A 49 -38.95 19.66 -37.26
N PRO A 50 -38.88 18.47 -36.63
CA PRO A 50 -37.71 18.01 -35.86
C PRO A 50 -36.55 17.46 -36.72
N THR A 51 -35.32 17.68 -36.21
CA THR A 51 -34.01 17.23 -36.75
C THR A 51 -33.53 15.96 -36.01
N PRO A 52 -32.84 15.00 -36.67
CA PRO A 52 -32.69 13.63 -36.18
C PRO A 52 -31.59 13.42 -35.12
N THR A 53 -31.80 12.40 -34.29
CA THR A 53 -30.98 11.97 -33.14
C THR A 53 -29.67 11.27 -33.55
N PRO A 54 -28.53 11.50 -32.88
CA PRO A 54 -27.28 10.78 -33.14
C PRO A 54 -27.33 9.32 -32.61
N SER A 55 -26.78 8.40 -33.40
CA SER A 55 -26.68 6.97 -33.08
C SER A 55 -25.53 6.70 -32.09
N PRO A 56 -25.70 5.80 -31.09
CA PRO A 56 -24.66 5.45 -30.12
C PRO A 56 -23.49 4.69 -30.76
N SER A 57 -22.27 4.91 -30.27
CA SER A 57 -21.10 4.07 -30.58
C SER A 57 -21.27 2.67 -29.99
N PRO A 58 -20.80 1.61 -30.68
CA PRO A 58 -21.01 0.25 -30.24
C PRO A 58 -20.21 -0.07 -28.97
N THR A 59 -20.90 -0.43 -27.89
CA THR A 59 -20.31 -1.05 -26.69
C THR A 59 -19.76 -2.43 -27.09
N ILE A 60 -18.48 -2.69 -26.87
CA ILE A 60 -17.90 -4.02 -27.12
C ILE A 60 -18.45 -4.97 -26.05
N GLU A 61 -19.34 -5.89 -26.44
CA GLU A 61 -19.89 -6.89 -25.53
C GLU A 61 -18.81 -7.87 -25.07
N THR A 62 -18.79 -8.15 -23.75
CA THR A 62 -17.89 -9.16 -23.15
C THR A 62 -18.62 -10.48 -22.99
N THR A 63 -17.88 -11.58 -23.08
CA THR A 63 -18.40 -12.93 -22.91
C THR A 63 -18.86 -13.14 -21.46
N LEU A 64 -20.11 -13.59 -21.29
CA LEU A 64 -20.68 -13.90 -19.98
C LEU A 64 -19.90 -15.04 -19.31
N LEU A 65 -19.74 -14.96 -17.98
CA LEU A 65 -19.04 -15.99 -17.19
C LEU A 65 -19.66 -17.39 -17.34
N SER A 66 -20.99 -17.47 -17.53
CA SER A 66 -21.70 -18.73 -17.77
C SER A 66 -21.30 -19.42 -19.08
N ALA A 67 -20.70 -18.69 -20.02
CA ALA A 67 -20.19 -19.24 -21.28
C ALA A 67 -18.71 -19.67 -21.19
N LEU A 68 -18.05 -19.44 -20.05
CA LEU A 68 -16.65 -19.81 -19.83
C LEU A 68 -16.51 -21.17 -19.15
N ALA A 69 -15.35 -21.78 -19.30
CA ALA A 69 -15.05 -23.02 -18.59
C ALA A 69 -14.81 -22.74 -17.10
N ASN A 70 -15.00 -23.77 -16.28
CA ASN A 70 -14.66 -23.69 -14.86
C ASN A 70 -13.15 -23.42 -14.73
N PRO A 71 -12.70 -22.45 -13.90
CA PRO A 71 -11.28 -22.15 -13.72
C PRO A 71 -10.41 -23.37 -13.37
N SER A 72 -10.96 -24.39 -12.71
CA SER A 72 -10.26 -25.65 -12.45
C SER A 72 -9.74 -26.36 -13.71
N SER A 73 -10.41 -26.24 -14.87
CA SER A 73 -9.90 -26.84 -16.12
C SER A 73 -8.70 -26.10 -16.70
N CYS A 74 -8.48 -24.85 -16.28
CA CYS A 74 -7.30 -24.09 -16.64
C CYS A 74 -6.10 -24.35 -15.72
N LYS A 75 -6.30 -24.99 -14.57
CA LYS A 75 -5.19 -25.44 -13.71
C LYS A 75 -4.44 -26.58 -14.40
N VAL A 76 -3.11 -26.57 -14.29
CA VAL A 76 -2.22 -27.62 -14.79
C VAL A 76 -1.63 -28.39 -13.61
N ALA A 77 -1.62 -29.71 -13.67
CA ALA A 77 -1.05 -30.53 -12.61
C ALA A 77 0.47 -30.33 -12.51
N ARG A 78 0.98 -30.28 -11.28
CA ARG A 78 2.42 -30.24 -11.02
C ARG A 78 3.10 -31.56 -11.44
N PRO A 79 4.24 -31.52 -12.15
CA PRO A 79 5.05 -32.71 -12.43
C PRO A 79 5.57 -33.39 -11.16
N ALA A 80 5.64 -34.73 -11.16
CA ALA A 80 6.06 -35.50 -9.98
C ALA A 80 7.53 -35.29 -9.59
N ASP A 81 8.39 -34.96 -10.56
CA ASP A 81 9.82 -34.67 -10.40
C ASP A 81 10.09 -33.25 -9.89
N GLN A 82 9.09 -32.39 -9.82
CA GLN A 82 9.17 -31.03 -9.27
C GLN A 82 8.60 -30.97 -7.85
N SER A 83 9.24 -31.67 -6.91
CA SER A 83 8.70 -31.86 -5.55
C SER A 83 8.75 -30.61 -4.67
N GLU A 84 9.65 -29.66 -4.95
CA GLU A 84 9.95 -28.53 -4.05
C GLU A 84 9.48 -27.16 -4.53
N MET A 85 9.47 -26.93 -5.84
CA MET A 85 9.02 -25.69 -6.49
C MET A 85 8.32 -26.03 -7.81
N SER A 86 7.22 -25.34 -8.14
CA SER A 86 6.52 -25.52 -9.42
C SER A 86 5.52 -24.41 -9.69
N LEU A 87 5.17 -24.22 -10.96
CA LEU A 87 4.05 -23.38 -11.41
C LEU A 87 2.74 -24.16 -11.60
N GLY A 88 2.72 -25.44 -11.23
CA GLY A 88 1.54 -26.31 -11.29
C GLY A 88 0.68 -26.31 -10.01
N PHE A 89 -0.50 -26.91 -10.12
CA PHE A 89 -1.49 -27.04 -9.05
C PHE A 89 -1.60 -28.49 -8.55
N PRO A 90 -1.93 -28.70 -7.26
CA PRO A 90 -1.87 -27.70 -6.20
C PRO A 90 -0.41 -27.29 -5.92
N SER A 91 -0.22 -26.10 -5.35
CA SER A 91 1.11 -25.66 -4.91
C SER A 91 1.69 -26.61 -3.85
N VAL A 92 3.02 -26.67 -3.75
CA VAL A 92 3.76 -27.60 -2.88
C VAL A 92 3.31 -27.50 -1.43
N SER A 93 2.75 -28.56 -0.83
CA SER A 93 2.00 -28.46 0.43
C SER A 93 2.81 -28.12 1.68
N HIS A 94 4.08 -28.55 1.76
CA HIS A 94 4.95 -28.34 2.92
C HIS A 94 5.78 -27.04 2.87
N ARG A 95 5.62 -26.25 1.79
CA ARG A 95 6.23 -24.91 1.66
C ARG A 95 5.46 -23.87 2.48
N LEU A 96 6.04 -22.68 2.64
CA LEU A 96 5.42 -21.58 3.37
C LEU A 96 4.01 -21.30 2.84
N LYS A 97 3.02 -21.43 3.72
CA LYS A 97 1.60 -21.21 3.44
C LYS A 97 0.90 -20.70 4.68
N GLY A 98 -0.24 -20.05 4.46
CA GLY A 98 -1.16 -19.65 5.51
C GLY A 98 -1.21 -18.15 5.71
N PRO A 99 -2.19 -17.69 6.50
CA PRO A 99 -2.47 -16.27 6.64
C PRO A 99 -1.43 -15.50 7.44
N ILE A 100 -0.65 -16.20 8.26
CA ILE A 100 0.39 -15.65 9.12
C ILE A 100 1.63 -16.54 9.00
N ILE A 101 2.75 -15.95 8.62
CA ILE A 101 4.07 -16.56 8.61
C ILE A 101 4.86 -15.98 9.78
N ARG A 102 5.20 -16.80 10.77
CA ARG A 102 6.04 -16.39 11.90
C ARG A 102 7.49 -16.38 11.43
N ALA A 103 8.09 -15.22 11.32
CA ALA A 103 9.39 -15.05 10.69
C ALA A 103 10.42 -14.46 11.64
N LEU A 104 11.61 -15.03 11.64
CA LEU A 104 12.75 -14.60 12.45
C LEU A 104 13.82 -14.01 11.53
N ILE A 105 14.23 -12.78 11.79
CA ILE A 105 15.57 -12.31 11.42
C ILE A 105 16.50 -12.67 12.57
N MET A 106 17.49 -13.51 12.28
CA MET A 106 18.57 -13.91 13.19
C MET A 106 19.87 -13.24 12.73
N PRO A 107 20.24 -12.07 13.29
CA PRO A 107 21.47 -11.38 12.94
C PRO A 107 22.67 -12.16 13.44
N VAL A 108 23.68 -12.32 12.59
CA VAL A 108 24.94 -12.99 12.91
C VAL A 108 26.12 -12.12 12.52
N ASP A 109 27.22 -12.23 13.25
CA ASP A 109 28.49 -11.63 12.89
C ASP A 109 29.63 -12.65 12.98
N PHE A 110 30.82 -12.30 12.52
CA PHE A 110 31.93 -13.23 12.37
C PHE A 110 33.19 -12.71 13.07
N PRO A 111 34.16 -13.58 13.41
CA PRO A 111 35.42 -13.12 13.98
C PRO A 111 36.18 -12.13 13.07
N ASP A 112 36.08 -12.28 11.75
CA ASP A 112 36.67 -11.39 10.73
C ASP A 112 35.70 -10.33 10.17
N LEU A 113 34.42 -10.38 10.55
CA LEU A 113 33.38 -9.44 10.15
C LEU A 113 32.45 -9.16 11.35
N VAL A 114 32.98 -8.45 12.33
CA VAL A 114 32.31 -8.15 13.62
C VAL A 114 31.28 -7.04 13.43
N ALA A 115 30.04 -7.19 13.90
CA ALA A 115 29.05 -6.12 13.79
C ALA A 115 29.36 -4.92 14.73
N ASP A 116 29.00 -3.71 14.30
CA ASP A 116 29.18 -2.46 15.04
C ASP A 116 27.88 -1.61 15.12
N SER A 117 26.76 -2.20 14.71
CA SER A 117 25.44 -1.56 14.61
C SER A 117 24.37 -2.34 15.38
N ASN A 118 23.17 -1.74 15.49
CA ASN A 118 22.03 -2.38 16.17
C ASN A 118 21.21 -3.19 15.15
N PRO A 119 20.95 -4.48 15.38
CA PRO A 119 20.20 -5.28 14.39
C PRO A 119 18.78 -4.79 14.12
N ILE A 120 18.09 -4.20 15.10
CA ILE A 120 16.76 -3.64 14.88
C ILE A 120 16.83 -2.52 13.84
N SER A 121 17.79 -1.59 13.97
CA SER A 121 17.95 -0.53 12.96
C SER A 121 18.33 -1.07 11.59
N ASP A 122 19.11 -2.14 11.56
CA ASP A 122 19.67 -2.69 10.32
C ASP A 122 18.61 -3.43 9.48
N TYR A 123 17.66 -4.13 10.13
CA TYR A 123 16.70 -4.99 9.44
C TYR A 123 15.25 -4.50 9.45
N THR A 124 14.89 -3.46 10.21
CA THR A 124 13.50 -2.95 10.25
C THR A 124 12.98 -2.53 8.87
N ALA A 125 13.80 -1.84 8.07
CA ALA A 125 13.41 -1.44 6.72
C ALA A 125 13.20 -2.67 5.80
N MET A 126 13.96 -3.74 6.04
CA MET A 126 13.85 -5.00 5.31
C MET A 126 12.53 -5.69 5.62
N THR A 127 12.26 -5.94 6.91
CA THR A 127 11.05 -6.65 7.35
C THR A 127 9.78 -5.89 6.95
N LYS A 128 9.78 -4.55 7.09
CA LYS A 128 8.68 -3.72 6.62
C LYS A 128 8.44 -3.85 5.13
N GLY A 129 9.49 -3.75 4.31
CA GLY A 129 9.37 -3.85 2.87
C GLY A 129 8.83 -5.20 2.39
N ILE A 130 9.27 -6.30 3.02
CA ILE A 130 8.74 -7.65 2.75
C ILE A 130 7.25 -7.73 3.14
N SER A 131 6.90 -7.27 4.36
CA SER A 131 5.52 -7.28 4.84
C SER A 131 4.58 -6.48 3.95
N ASP A 132 4.95 -5.24 3.59
CA ASP A 132 4.14 -4.36 2.76
C ASP A 132 3.89 -5.01 1.38
N TRP A 133 4.95 -5.56 0.77
CA TRP A 133 4.87 -6.17 -0.54
C TRP A 133 4.00 -7.44 -0.54
N TYR A 134 4.26 -8.39 0.36
CA TYR A 134 3.47 -9.63 0.42
C TYR A 134 2.02 -9.37 0.84
N THR A 135 1.77 -8.44 1.76
CA THR A 135 0.41 -8.07 2.13
C THR A 135 -0.34 -7.53 0.91
N LYS A 136 0.30 -6.67 0.10
CA LYS A 136 -0.32 -6.12 -1.10
C LYS A 136 -0.51 -7.17 -2.21
N ILE A 137 0.53 -7.95 -2.53
CA ILE A 137 0.50 -8.92 -3.63
C ILE A 137 -0.48 -10.06 -3.37
N SER A 138 -0.69 -10.39 -2.10
CA SER A 138 -1.61 -11.43 -1.63
C SER A 138 -3.01 -10.92 -1.30
N ASN A 139 -3.29 -9.62 -1.51
CA ASN A 139 -4.54 -8.98 -1.12
C ASN A 139 -4.90 -9.18 0.37
N GLY A 140 -3.87 -9.12 1.22
CA GLY A 140 -3.96 -9.27 2.68
C GLY A 140 -4.08 -10.70 3.17
N THR A 141 -4.03 -11.69 2.28
CA THR A 141 -4.15 -13.11 2.66
C THR A 141 -2.87 -13.69 3.23
N VAL A 142 -1.72 -13.03 3.09
CA VAL A 142 -0.45 -13.40 3.74
C VAL A 142 0.07 -12.22 4.54
N LYS A 143 0.39 -12.48 5.80
CA LYS A 143 1.02 -11.53 6.72
C LYS A 143 2.24 -12.16 7.38
N PHE A 144 3.16 -11.32 7.81
CA PHE A 144 4.35 -11.75 8.53
C PHE A 144 4.29 -11.26 9.97
N GLU A 145 4.58 -12.15 10.91
CA GLU A 145 4.87 -11.83 12.30
C GLU A 145 6.38 -11.88 12.50
N TRP A 146 7.02 -10.71 12.51
CA TRP A 146 8.47 -10.61 12.58
C TRP A 146 8.98 -10.58 14.01
N VAL A 147 10.06 -11.32 14.24
CA VAL A 147 10.99 -11.10 15.34
C VAL A 147 12.36 -10.81 14.74
N ILE A 148 12.97 -9.69 15.15
CA ILE A 148 14.39 -9.43 14.91
C ILE A 148 15.10 -9.74 16.21
N TYR A 149 15.98 -10.74 16.22
CA TYR A 149 16.74 -11.06 17.42
C TYR A 149 17.62 -9.84 17.79
N PRO A 150 17.61 -9.37 19.05
CA PRO A 150 18.07 -8.01 19.40
C PRO A 150 19.60 -7.86 19.42
N SER A 151 20.36 -8.89 19.09
CA SER A 151 21.83 -8.87 19.12
C SER A 151 22.41 -9.70 17.98
N TYR A 152 23.62 -9.38 17.55
CA TYR A 152 24.36 -10.22 16.61
C TYR A 152 24.89 -11.46 17.33
N ILE A 153 24.55 -12.65 16.80
CA ILE A 153 25.06 -13.93 17.29
C ILE A 153 26.40 -14.21 16.61
N ARG A 154 27.43 -14.42 17.43
CA ARG A 154 28.79 -14.67 16.92
C ARG A 154 28.91 -16.05 16.30
N MET A 155 29.18 -16.10 15.00
CA MET A 155 29.51 -17.32 14.27
C MET A 155 30.86 -17.89 14.71
N PRO A 156 31.03 -19.23 14.68
CA PRO A 156 32.23 -19.91 15.18
C PRO A 156 33.45 -19.83 14.24
N ARG A 157 33.25 -19.43 12.97
CA ARG A 157 34.28 -19.37 11.92
C ARG A 157 34.25 -18.01 11.23
N ASN A 158 35.35 -17.66 10.57
CA ASN A 158 35.40 -16.48 9.71
C ASN A 158 34.41 -16.61 8.55
N VAL A 159 33.88 -15.50 8.04
CA VAL A 159 32.92 -15.51 6.92
C VAL A 159 33.51 -16.18 5.68
N VAL A 160 34.79 -15.94 5.41
CA VAL A 160 35.51 -16.51 4.25
C VAL A 160 35.68 -18.02 4.33
N ASP A 161 35.68 -18.61 5.53
CA ASP A 161 35.86 -20.06 5.72
C ASP A 161 34.64 -20.86 5.26
N TYR A 162 33.47 -20.22 5.17
CA TYR A 162 32.25 -20.81 4.61
C TYR A 162 32.27 -20.87 3.08
N LYS A 163 33.23 -20.23 2.39
CA LYS A 163 33.39 -20.31 0.92
C LYS A 163 32.12 -19.92 0.13
N ILE A 164 31.45 -18.86 0.57
CA ILE A 164 30.21 -18.31 -0.03
C ILE A 164 30.40 -16.92 -0.69
N GLY A 165 31.65 -16.48 -0.79
CA GLY A 165 32.06 -15.24 -1.48
C GLY A 165 31.93 -15.26 -3.01
N ALA A 166 31.50 -16.38 -3.59
CA ALA A 166 31.20 -16.50 -5.02
C ALA A 166 29.90 -17.29 -5.21
N ARG A 167 29.14 -16.98 -6.28
CA ARG A 167 27.88 -17.70 -6.60
C ARG A 167 28.10 -19.21 -6.79
N THR A 168 29.27 -19.61 -7.27
CA THR A 168 29.72 -21.01 -7.40
C THR A 168 30.29 -21.60 -6.10
N GLY A 169 30.17 -20.88 -4.98
CA GLY A 169 30.58 -21.32 -3.66
C GLY A 169 29.92 -22.64 -3.25
N THR A 170 30.60 -23.40 -2.39
CA THR A 170 30.18 -24.77 -2.02
C THR A 170 29.66 -24.88 -0.59
N GLY A 171 29.86 -23.86 0.25
CA GLY A 171 29.51 -23.93 1.68
C GLY A 171 28.19 -23.25 2.04
N TRP A 172 27.27 -23.02 1.09
CA TRP A 172 25.96 -22.41 1.37
C TRP A 172 25.15 -23.18 2.42
N TRP A 173 25.06 -24.50 2.27
CA TRP A 173 24.36 -25.38 3.21
C TRP A 173 25.09 -25.55 4.54
N ASP A 174 26.43 -25.54 4.52
CA ASP A 174 27.27 -25.56 5.72
C ASP A 174 27.04 -24.28 6.54
N TYR A 175 27.02 -23.12 5.88
CA TYR A 175 26.71 -21.84 6.52
C TYR A 175 25.30 -21.81 7.11
N ASN A 176 24.27 -22.17 6.32
CA ASN A 176 22.88 -22.17 6.80
C ASN A 176 22.67 -23.09 8.01
N ARG A 177 23.31 -24.27 7.99
CA ARG A 177 23.27 -25.19 9.13
C ARG A 177 23.99 -24.60 10.33
N ALA A 178 25.23 -24.15 10.14
CA ALA A 178 26.04 -23.61 11.22
C ALA A 178 25.40 -22.37 11.84
N SER A 179 24.72 -21.51 11.08
CA SER A 179 24.06 -20.32 11.63
C SER A 179 22.89 -20.70 12.53
N ILE A 180 22.02 -21.61 12.09
CA ILE A 180 20.88 -22.09 12.87
C ILE A 180 21.36 -22.83 14.13
N GLU A 181 22.33 -23.75 14.01
CA GLU A 181 22.89 -24.48 15.15
C GLU A 181 23.61 -23.55 16.15
N THR A 182 24.23 -22.47 15.69
CA THR A 182 24.84 -21.46 16.57
C THR A 182 23.79 -20.63 17.31
N GLY A 183 22.62 -20.42 16.71
CA GLY A 183 21.51 -19.69 17.32
C GLY A 183 20.69 -20.50 18.33
N ASP A 184 20.69 -21.83 18.23
CA ASP A 184 19.83 -22.77 18.99
C ASP A 184 19.91 -22.58 20.53
N PRO A 185 21.09 -22.32 21.14
CA PRO A 185 21.15 -22.06 22.58
C PRO A 185 20.45 -20.78 23.04
N PHE A 186 20.12 -19.86 22.11
CA PHE A 186 19.60 -18.53 22.40
C PHE A 186 18.16 -18.33 21.93
N ILE A 187 17.73 -19.09 20.93
CA ILE A 187 16.49 -18.88 20.19
C ILE A 187 15.74 -20.20 20.13
N ASP A 188 14.50 -20.17 20.62
CA ASP A 188 13.56 -21.27 20.45
C ASP A 188 12.95 -21.23 19.04
N PHE A 189 13.53 -22.02 18.14
CA PHE A 189 13.17 -22.10 16.73
C PHE A 189 11.78 -22.72 16.47
N SER A 190 11.21 -23.45 17.45
CA SER A 190 9.86 -24.03 17.32
C SER A 190 8.75 -22.96 17.13
N LYS A 191 9.08 -21.70 17.42
CA LYS A 191 8.19 -20.54 17.30
C LYS A 191 8.10 -19.96 15.89
N TYR A 192 8.94 -20.38 14.95
CA TYR A 192 9.08 -19.72 13.65
C TYR A 192 8.86 -20.69 12.49
N ASP A 193 8.22 -20.18 11.44
CA ASP A 193 7.98 -20.88 10.18
C ASP A 193 9.07 -20.56 9.14
N LEU A 194 9.72 -19.40 9.28
CA LEU A 194 10.78 -18.87 8.41
C LEU A 194 11.94 -18.32 9.24
N VAL A 195 13.17 -18.72 8.89
CA VAL A 195 14.41 -18.19 9.50
C VAL A 195 15.25 -17.48 8.45
N ILE A 196 15.63 -16.24 8.73
CA ILE A 196 16.49 -15.42 7.88
C ILE A 196 17.78 -15.09 8.65
N THR A 197 18.90 -15.63 8.21
CA THR A 197 20.19 -15.32 8.81
C THR A 197 20.71 -13.97 8.27
N GLY A 198 20.79 -12.95 9.13
CA GLY A 198 21.19 -11.60 8.75
C GLY A 198 22.69 -11.36 8.91
N ALA A 199 23.40 -11.05 7.83
CA ALA A 199 24.81 -10.62 7.88
C ALA A 199 24.94 -9.10 8.15
N PRO A 200 25.99 -8.65 8.85
CA PRO A 200 26.12 -7.25 9.24
C PRO A 200 26.15 -6.34 8.00
N PRO A 201 25.64 -5.09 8.06
CA PRO A 201 25.47 -4.28 6.86
C PRO A 201 26.75 -3.89 6.12
N LYS A 202 27.92 -4.10 6.73
CA LYS A 202 29.25 -3.90 6.11
C LYS A 202 29.79 -5.12 5.35
N VAL A 203 29.04 -6.22 5.29
CA VAL A 203 29.37 -7.41 4.50
C VAL A 203 29.68 -7.03 3.06
N GLN A 204 30.73 -7.59 2.47
CA GLN A 204 31.08 -7.37 1.07
C GLN A 204 30.63 -8.54 0.18
N THR A 205 30.44 -8.28 -1.11
CA THR A 205 29.96 -9.30 -2.07
C THR A 205 30.95 -10.43 -2.33
N ASP A 206 32.24 -10.23 -2.06
CA ASP A 206 33.29 -11.25 -2.08
C ASP A 206 33.38 -12.04 -0.76
N GLN A 207 32.63 -11.65 0.27
CA GLN A 207 32.47 -12.39 1.52
C GLN A 207 31.18 -13.22 1.50
N ILE A 208 30.05 -12.61 1.11
CA ILE A 208 28.77 -13.27 0.86
C ILE A 208 28.20 -12.74 -0.46
N SER A 209 28.13 -13.60 -1.47
CA SER A 209 27.85 -13.16 -2.84
C SER A 209 26.37 -13.05 -3.22
N THR A 210 25.50 -13.80 -2.55
CA THR A 210 24.07 -13.87 -2.85
C THR A 210 23.31 -14.44 -1.66
N SER A 211 21.98 -14.39 -1.71
CA SER A 211 21.06 -14.58 -0.58
C SER A 211 20.15 -15.79 -0.81
N PRO A 212 20.64 -16.98 -1.15
CA PRO A 212 19.79 -18.04 -1.71
C PRO A 212 18.74 -18.53 -0.71
N ALA A 213 17.60 -18.98 -1.24
CA ALA A 213 16.60 -19.72 -0.49
C ALA A 213 17.10 -21.14 -0.16
N PHE A 214 17.00 -21.51 1.11
CA PHE A 214 17.26 -22.85 1.64
C PHE A 214 15.96 -23.60 1.85
N GLY A 215 15.27 -23.89 0.75
CA GLY A 215 14.07 -24.70 0.76
C GLY A 215 14.41 -26.19 0.77
N SER A 216 14.48 -26.84 1.93
CA SER A 216 14.80 -28.28 2.00
C SER A 216 13.56 -29.18 1.83
N PRO A 217 13.66 -30.37 1.21
CA PRO A 217 12.63 -31.41 1.33
C PRO A 217 12.42 -31.80 2.80
N VAL A 218 11.24 -32.33 3.11
CA VAL A 218 10.93 -32.88 4.45
C VAL A 218 11.94 -33.97 4.79
N GLY A 219 12.57 -33.88 5.97
CA GLY A 219 13.64 -34.78 6.42
C GLY A 219 15.07 -34.33 6.08
N GLY A 220 15.23 -33.29 5.25
CA GLY A 220 16.54 -32.71 4.87
C GLY A 220 16.85 -31.36 5.51
N GLY A 221 15.99 -30.85 6.41
CA GLY A 221 16.16 -29.55 7.06
C GLY A 221 17.12 -29.59 8.26
N VAL A 222 17.28 -28.44 8.92
CA VAL A 222 18.08 -28.35 10.16
C VAL A 222 17.19 -28.67 11.35
N LYS A 223 17.58 -29.64 12.18
CA LYS A 223 16.78 -30.10 13.33
C LYS A 223 17.25 -29.43 14.61
N VAL A 224 16.38 -28.59 15.19
CA VAL A 224 16.62 -27.76 16.38
C VAL A 224 15.31 -27.65 17.16
N ASP A 225 15.36 -27.51 18.48
CA ASP A 225 14.17 -27.37 19.35
C ASP A 225 13.01 -28.35 19.09
N GLY A 226 13.31 -29.57 18.68
CA GLY A 226 12.29 -30.58 18.35
C GLY A 226 11.49 -30.32 17.06
N VAL A 227 11.87 -29.30 16.27
CA VAL A 227 11.33 -29.00 14.94
C VAL A 227 12.38 -29.20 13.85
N GLU A 228 11.92 -29.20 12.59
CA GLU A 228 12.79 -29.21 11.41
C GLU A 228 12.59 -27.92 10.62
N ILE A 229 13.65 -27.11 10.53
CA ILE A 229 13.66 -25.89 9.74
C ILE A 229 13.92 -26.22 8.28
N ILE A 230 12.85 -26.14 7.48
CA ILE A 230 12.84 -26.42 6.03
C ILE A 230 12.69 -25.16 5.16
N ASN A 231 12.42 -24.00 5.78
CA ASN A 231 12.29 -22.71 5.12
C ASN A 231 13.24 -21.70 5.75
N ALA A 232 14.41 -21.52 5.12
CA ALA A 232 15.39 -20.54 5.56
C ALA A 232 15.95 -19.76 4.38
N THR A 233 16.51 -18.58 4.66
CA THR A 233 17.32 -17.81 3.71
C THR A 233 18.35 -17.00 4.51
N MET A 234 19.14 -16.19 3.82
CA MET A 234 20.19 -15.37 4.43
C MET A 234 20.35 -14.06 3.67
N THR A 235 20.94 -13.04 4.31
CA THR A 235 21.19 -11.77 3.64
C THR A 235 22.62 -11.65 3.14
N ALA A 236 22.79 -11.07 1.95
CA ALA A 236 24.06 -10.70 1.35
C ALA A 236 24.09 -9.20 1.02
N GLU A 237 24.21 -8.84 -0.27
CA GLU A 237 24.14 -7.44 -0.75
C GLU A 237 22.88 -6.70 -0.30
N ASP A 238 21.80 -7.41 0.01
CA ASP A 238 20.54 -6.84 0.51
C ASP A 238 20.74 -5.85 1.67
N THR A 239 21.65 -6.13 2.60
CA THR A 239 21.94 -5.24 3.75
C THR A 239 22.80 -4.04 3.35
N LEU A 240 23.71 -4.20 2.38
CA LEU A 240 24.44 -3.08 1.76
C LEU A 240 23.48 -2.12 1.05
N ARG A 241 22.45 -2.62 0.38
CA ARG A 241 21.46 -1.79 -0.31
C ARG A 241 20.71 -0.91 0.67
N ILE A 242 20.38 -1.41 1.85
CA ILE A 242 19.73 -0.62 2.93
C ILE A 242 20.62 0.55 3.33
N GLN A 243 21.93 0.33 3.54
CA GLN A 243 22.88 1.40 3.85
C GLN A 243 22.97 2.46 2.74
N GLN A 244 22.79 2.05 1.49
CA GLN A 244 22.80 2.94 0.32
C GLN A 244 21.46 3.67 0.11
N GLY A 245 20.48 3.51 1.02
CA GLY A 245 19.13 4.06 0.87
C GLY A 245 18.34 3.40 -0.27
N LYS A 246 18.75 2.20 -0.71
CA LYS A 246 18.07 1.42 -1.75
C LYS A 246 17.21 0.32 -1.10
N PRO A 247 16.18 -0.19 -1.81
CA PRO A 247 15.38 -1.29 -1.31
C PRO A 247 16.21 -2.58 -1.15
N GLY A 248 16.56 -2.93 0.09
CA GLY A 248 17.21 -4.21 0.44
C GLY A 248 16.25 -5.35 0.78
N TRP A 249 14.94 -5.10 0.75
CA TRP A 249 13.93 -6.12 1.02
C TRP A 249 13.61 -7.00 -0.19
N LYS A 250 13.86 -6.49 -1.42
CA LYS A 250 13.36 -7.12 -2.64
C LYS A 250 14.00 -8.47 -2.92
N GLY A 251 15.32 -8.61 -2.72
CA GLY A 251 16.03 -9.88 -2.88
C GLY A 251 15.48 -10.92 -1.91
N ILE A 252 15.42 -10.60 -0.63
CA ILE A 252 14.87 -11.52 0.37
C ILE A 252 13.40 -11.89 0.11
N ALA A 253 12.58 -10.95 -0.37
CA ALA A 253 11.20 -11.27 -0.76
C ALA A 253 11.13 -12.26 -1.94
N HIS A 254 12.08 -12.19 -2.89
CA HIS A 254 12.19 -13.12 -4.02
C HIS A 254 12.51 -14.53 -3.50
N GLU A 255 13.44 -14.63 -2.55
CA GLU A 255 13.85 -15.89 -1.95
C GLU A 255 12.71 -16.53 -1.13
N ILE A 256 11.93 -15.71 -0.43
CA ILE A 256 10.68 -16.17 0.20
C ILE A 256 9.71 -16.73 -0.84
N GLY A 257 9.69 -16.21 -2.08
CA GLY A 257 8.88 -16.73 -3.16
C GLY A 257 9.22 -18.19 -3.48
N HIS A 258 10.50 -18.54 -3.51
CA HIS A 258 10.95 -19.94 -3.60
C HIS A 258 10.53 -20.76 -2.40
N LEU A 259 10.60 -20.19 -1.19
CA LEU A 259 10.15 -20.85 0.04
C LEU A 259 8.62 -21.04 0.09
N MET A 260 7.85 -20.32 -0.72
CA MET A 260 6.42 -20.55 -0.98
C MET A 260 6.17 -21.55 -2.14
N GLY A 261 7.23 -21.94 -2.86
CA GLY A 261 7.20 -22.95 -3.92
C GLY A 261 7.25 -22.40 -5.35
N LEU A 262 7.55 -21.11 -5.54
CA LEU A 262 7.74 -20.53 -6.89
C LEU A 262 9.11 -20.83 -7.47
N VAL A 263 9.23 -20.71 -8.79
CA VAL A 263 10.44 -21.01 -9.57
C VAL A 263 11.09 -19.72 -10.08
N ASP A 264 12.39 -19.76 -10.39
CA ASP A 264 13.08 -18.72 -11.14
C ASP A 264 12.55 -18.67 -12.57
N LEU A 265 12.25 -17.47 -13.05
CA LEU A 265 11.75 -17.23 -14.40
C LEU A 265 12.83 -16.72 -15.37
N TYR A 266 14.05 -16.49 -14.87
CA TYR A 266 15.21 -16.04 -15.65
C TYR A 266 16.13 -17.21 -16.00
N ASP A 267 17.07 -17.03 -16.94
CA ASP A 267 18.04 -18.05 -17.34
C ASP A 267 19.13 -18.18 -16.26
N VAL A 268 18.94 -19.14 -15.35
CA VAL A 268 19.90 -19.45 -14.29
C VAL A 268 21.22 -19.98 -14.87
N ALA A 269 21.18 -20.74 -15.96
CA ALA A 269 22.39 -21.30 -16.57
C ALA A 269 23.31 -20.20 -17.12
N SER A 270 22.75 -19.11 -17.65
CA SER A 270 23.50 -17.93 -18.06
C SER A 270 24.25 -17.28 -16.88
N SER A 271 23.67 -17.32 -15.69
CA SER A 271 24.23 -16.72 -14.45
C SER A 271 25.33 -17.58 -13.79
N MET A 272 25.45 -18.85 -14.19
CA MET A 272 26.41 -19.82 -13.65
C MET A 272 27.60 -20.10 -14.59
N ARG A 273 27.82 -19.26 -15.62
CA ARG A 273 28.90 -19.48 -16.61
C ARG A 273 30.30 -19.44 -15.99
N PRO A 274 31.19 -20.41 -16.31
CA PRO A 274 32.58 -20.43 -15.82
C PRO A 274 33.49 -19.32 -16.38
N SER A 275 33.01 -18.52 -17.34
CA SER A 275 33.84 -17.64 -18.19
C SER A 275 34.30 -16.34 -17.52
N GLY A 276 34.01 -16.12 -16.23
CA GLY A 276 34.42 -14.93 -15.47
C GLY A 276 33.77 -13.62 -15.93
N LYS A 277 32.92 -13.64 -16.97
CA LYS A 277 32.09 -12.49 -17.39
C LYS A 277 30.66 -12.73 -16.91
N PRO A 278 30.06 -11.77 -16.16
CA PRO A 278 28.63 -11.86 -15.80
C PRO A 278 27.76 -11.84 -17.08
N PRO A 279 26.59 -12.52 -17.08
CA PRO A 279 25.66 -12.43 -18.19
C PRO A 279 25.19 -10.99 -18.38
N THR A 280 24.82 -10.61 -19.60
CA THR A 280 24.06 -9.38 -19.79
C THR A 280 22.63 -9.54 -19.26
N ASP A 281 21.97 -8.44 -18.90
CA ASP A 281 20.56 -8.48 -18.49
C ASP A 281 19.67 -9.12 -19.58
N GLU A 282 20.00 -8.93 -20.86
CA GLU A 282 19.29 -9.56 -21.98
C GLU A 282 19.45 -11.09 -21.98
N GLU A 283 20.66 -11.59 -21.71
CA GLU A 283 20.92 -13.03 -21.62
C GLU A 283 20.25 -13.63 -20.39
N GLN A 284 20.32 -12.96 -19.24
CA GLN A 284 19.77 -13.47 -17.99
C GLN A 284 18.24 -13.41 -18.00
N PHE A 285 17.64 -12.32 -18.44
CA PHE A 285 16.18 -12.14 -18.39
C PHE A 285 15.49 -12.42 -19.74
N ALA A 286 16.06 -13.30 -20.57
CA ALA A 286 15.61 -13.57 -21.94
C ALA A 286 14.16 -14.09 -22.08
N PHE A 287 13.55 -14.61 -21.01
CA PHE A 287 12.23 -15.24 -21.07
C PHE A 287 11.08 -14.28 -20.74
N MET A 288 11.18 -13.60 -19.61
CA MET A 288 10.16 -12.68 -19.09
C MET A 288 10.60 -11.21 -19.11
N GLY A 289 11.84 -10.93 -19.49
CA GLY A 289 12.38 -9.58 -19.58
C GLY A 289 12.32 -8.87 -18.24
N GLY A 290 11.93 -7.59 -18.27
CA GLY A 290 11.72 -6.80 -17.06
C GLY A 290 10.38 -7.01 -16.35
N TYR A 291 9.57 -7.98 -16.78
CA TYR A 291 8.27 -8.29 -16.19
C TYR A 291 8.34 -9.50 -15.25
N GLY A 292 7.86 -9.36 -14.02
CA GLY A 292 7.72 -10.47 -13.08
C GLY A 292 8.72 -10.43 -11.94
N PHE A 293 8.24 -10.55 -10.71
CA PHE A 293 9.08 -10.49 -9.51
C PHE A 293 10.09 -11.65 -9.43
N MET A 294 9.69 -12.86 -9.85
CA MET A 294 10.55 -14.04 -9.92
C MET A 294 11.41 -14.09 -11.20
N ALA A 295 11.29 -13.09 -12.07
CA ALA A 295 12.15 -12.92 -13.24
C ALA A 295 13.24 -11.89 -12.96
N HIS A 296 12.87 -10.61 -12.85
CA HIS A 296 13.82 -9.52 -12.63
C HIS A 296 13.35 -8.62 -11.48
N VAL A 297 13.79 -8.97 -10.27
CA VAL A 297 13.44 -8.30 -9.01
C VAL A 297 13.77 -6.79 -8.97
N HIS A 298 14.71 -6.35 -9.81
CA HIS A 298 15.12 -4.95 -9.95
C HIS A 298 14.71 -4.32 -11.29
N GLY A 299 13.88 -5.00 -12.08
CA GLY A 299 13.32 -4.49 -13.32
C GLY A 299 12.30 -3.36 -13.09
N ASP A 300 11.85 -2.77 -14.20
CA ASP A 300 10.90 -1.65 -14.20
C ASP A 300 9.46 -2.12 -13.95
N ALA A 301 9.17 -3.41 -14.14
CA ALA A 301 7.86 -4.02 -13.93
C ALA A 301 7.92 -5.29 -13.05
N PRO A 302 8.36 -5.16 -11.79
CA PRO A 302 8.62 -6.30 -10.93
C PRO A 302 7.34 -6.92 -10.34
N GLU A 303 6.10 -6.51 -10.68
CA GLU A 303 4.94 -7.17 -10.07
C GLU A 303 4.91 -8.69 -10.32
N MET A 304 4.46 -9.44 -9.30
CA MET A 304 4.20 -10.87 -9.44
C MET A 304 3.09 -11.09 -10.46
N THR A 305 3.29 -12.04 -11.37
CA THR A 305 2.35 -12.33 -12.46
C THR A 305 1.03 -12.86 -11.94
N ALA A 306 -0.05 -12.71 -12.72
CA ALA A 306 -1.36 -13.23 -12.35
C ALA A 306 -1.34 -14.75 -12.15
N TRP A 307 -0.52 -15.48 -12.92
CA TRP A 307 -0.40 -16.93 -12.77
C TRP A 307 0.24 -17.34 -11.44
N GLU A 308 1.39 -16.73 -11.08
CA GLU A 308 2.07 -17.04 -9.81
C GLU A 308 1.16 -16.74 -8.62
N ARG A 309 0.44 -15.60 -8.66
CA ARG A 309 -0.55 -15.27 -7.63
C ARG A 309 -1.68 -16.29 -7.57
N TRP A 310 -2.11 -16.85 -8.70
CA TRP A 310 -3.14 -17.90 -8.69
C TRP A 310 -2.61 -19.22 -8.12
N VAL A 311 -1.37 -19.61 -8.45
CA VAL A 311 -0.70 -20.81 -7.87
C VAL A 311 -0.57 -20.71 -6.35
N LEU A 312 -0.28 -19.51 -5.83
CA LEU A 312 -0.17 -19.24 -4.40
C LEU A 312 -1.53 -19.02 -3.70
N ASN A 313 -2.65 -19.09 -4.42
CA ASN A 313 -3.99 -18.74 -3.94
C ASN A 313 -4.13 -17.28 -3.47
N PHE A 314 -3.34 -16.37 -4.02
CA PHE A 314 -3.47 -14.93 -3.83
C PHE A 314 -4.54 -14.32 -4.75
N LEU A 315 -4.86 -15.01 -5.85
CA LEU A 315 -6.02 -14.73 -6.68
C LEU A 315 -7.06 -15.84 -6.51
N ASP A 316 -8.31 -15.44 -6.39
CA ASP A 316 -9.45 -16.36 -6.38
C ASP A 316 -9.78 -16.87 -7.79
N ASP A 317 -10.36 -18.07 -7.89
CA ASP A 317 -10.75 -18.68 -9.17
C ASP A 317 -11.67 -17.76 -10.01
N TYR A 318 -12.53 -16.92 -9.39
CA TYR A 318 -13.41 -16.00 -10.14
C TYR A 318 -12.67 -14.86 -10.85
N GLN A 319 -11.42 -14.59 -10.48
CA GLN A 319 -10.57 -13.58 -11.12
C GLN A 319 -9.90 -14.12 -12.38
N ILE A 320 -10.08 -15.41 -12.69
CA ILE A 320 -9.51 -16.07 -13.85
C ILE A 320 -10.61 -16.34 -14.89
N ARG A 321 -10.42 -15.81 -16.10
CA ARG A 321 -11.29 -16.07 -17.24
C ARG A 321 -10.73 -17.25 -18.03
N CYS A 322 -11.21 -18.44 -17.70
CA CYS A 322 -10.78 -19.68 -18.35
C CYS A 322 -11.51 -19.88 -19.69
N VAL A 323 -10.76 -19.82 -20.80
CA VAL A 323 -11.30 -20.03 -22.16
C VAL A 323 -11.41 -21.54 -22.42
N GLY A 324 -12.64 -22.05 -22.41
CA GLY A 324 -12.94 -23.45 -22.66
C GLY A 324 -12.84 -23.87 -24.13
N SER A 325 -12.75 -25.17 -24.39
CA SER A 325 -12.68 -25.73 -25.75
C SER A 325 -13.93 -25.51 -26.60
N SER A 326 -15.09 -25.26 -25.99
CA SER A 326 -16.38 -25.08 -26.67
C SER A 326 -16.72 -23.63 -27.04
N ASN A 327 -16.09 -22.62 -26.41
CA ASN A 327 -16.33 -21.19 -26.61
C ASN A 327 -15.00 -20.43 -26.72
N ILE A 328 -14.19 -20.79 -27.73
CA ILE A 328 -12.85 -20.23 -27.90
C ILE A 328 -12.90 -18.80 -28.42
N ASP A 329 -13.83 -18.49 -29.33
CA ASP A 329 -14.11 -17.10 -29.75
C ASP A 329 -14.80 -16.36 -28.60
N SER A 330 -14.05 -15.53 -27.90
CA SER A 330 -14.48 -14.92 -26.65
C SER A 330 -13.79 -13.57 -26.41
N THR A 331 -14.51 -12.65 -25.76
CA THR A 331 -14.05 -11.31 -25.45
C THR A 331 -14.09 -11.08 -23.94
N HIS A 332 -12.98 -10.66 -23.37
CA HIS A 332 -12.80 -10.55 -21.92
C HIS A 332 -12.30 -9.18 -21.56
N HIS A 333 -12.91 -8.55 -20.56
CA HIS A 333 -12.28 -7.40 -19.91
C HIS A 333 -11.47 -7.91 -18.71
N ILE A 334 -10.17 -7.60 -18.71
CA ILE A 334 -9.26 -7.85 -17.59
C ILE A 334 -8.68 -6.52 -17.11
N THR A 335 -8.43 -6.46 -15.83
CA THR A 335 -7.93 -5.28 -15.12
C THR A 335 -6.47 -5.51 -14.74
N PRO A 336 -5.68 -4.43 -14.53
CA PRO A 336 -4.24 -4.51 -14.25
C PRO A 336 -3.92 -5.43 -13.06
N VAL A 337 -2.86 -6.23 -13.18
CA VAL A 337 -2.43 -7.18 -12.14
C VAL A 337 -2.02 -6.48 -10.84
N GLU A 338 -1.61 -5.22 -10.95
CA GLU A 338 -1.24 -4.29 -9.89
C GLU A 338 -2.43 -3.94 -8.97
N PHE A 339 -3.68 -4.11 -9.44
CA PHE A 339 -4.88 -3.76 -8.68
C PHE A 339 -5.25 -4.86 -7.66
N THR A 340 -5.92 -4.45 -6.58
CA THR A 340 -6.36 -5.34 -5.48
C THR A 340 -7.88 -5.55 -5.41
N ASP A 341 -8.62 -5.01 -6.39
CA ASP A 341 -10.06 -5.25 -6.53
C ASP A 341 -10.40 -6.73 -6.84
N LYS A 342 -11.69 -7.06 -6.99
CA LYS A 342 -12.19 -8.42 -7.29
C LYS A 342 -12.49 -8.65 -8.77
N ASN A 343 -11.99 -7.80 -9.66
CA ASN A 343 -12.21 -7.94 -11.09
C ASN A 343 -11.31 -9.04 -11.69
N PRO A 344 -11.64 -9.52 -12.90
CA PRO A 344 -10.80 -10.46 -13.63
C PRO A 344 -9.40 -9.90 -13.86
N ARG A 345 -8.38 -10.71 -13.57
CA ARG A 345 -6.95 -10.35 -13.69
C ARG A 345 -6.28 -10.98 -14.89
N ALA A 346 -6.75 -12.16 -15.30
CA ALA A 346 -6.14 -12.87 -16.40
C ALA A 346 -7.16 -13.63 -17.24
N VAL A 347 -6.85 -13.74 -18.52
CA VAL A 347 -7.44 -14.72 -19.44
C VAL A 347 -6.47 -15.89 -19.54
N VAL A 348 -6.97 -17.11 -19.36
CA VAL A 348 -6.15 -18.33 -19.43
C VAL A 348 -6.74 -19.26 -20.48
N ILE A 349 -5.87 -19.73 -21.38
CA ILE A 349 -6.22 -20.59 -22.50
C ILE A 349 -5.45 -21.92 -22.37
N PRO A 350 -6.13 -23.06 -22.20
CA PRO A 350 -5.52 -24.39 -22.28
C PRO A 350 -4.93 -24.67 -23.67
N ILE A 351 -3.62 -24.94 -23.74
CA ILE A 351 -2.92 -25.27 -25.00
C ILE A 351 -2.65 -26.78 -25.08
N SER A 352 -2.10 -27.37 -24.02
CA SER A 352 -1.81 -28.81 -23.91
C SER A 352 -1.99 -29.29 -22.46
N ASP A 353 -1.62 -30.52 -22.15
CA ASP A 353 -1.65 -31.02 -20.77
C ASP A 353 -0.64 -30.31 -19.84
N THR A 354 0.37 -29.64 -20.40
CA THR A 354 1.43 -28.95 -19.63
C THR A 354 1.48 -27.45 -19.88
N GLN A 355 0.84 -26.95 -20.95
CA GLN A 355 0.96 -25.56 -21.39
C GLN A 355 -0.32 -24.74 -21.26
N ARG A 356 -0.15 -23.48 -20.84
CA ARG A 356 -1.21 -22.46 -20.82
C ARG A 356 -0.70 -21.18 -21.48
N LEU A 357 -1.56 -20.56 -22.28
CA LEU A 357 -1.35 -19.18 -22.73
C LEU A 357 -2.12 -18.26 -21.80
N VAL A 358 -1.44 -17.27 -21.25
CA VAL A 358 -1.98 -16.33 -20.26
C VAL A 358 -1.86 -14.91 -20.79
N VAL A 359 -2.92 -14.14 -20.56
CA VAL A 359 -2.97 -12.71 -20.86
C VAL A 359 -3.29 -11.97 -19.57
N GLU A 360 -2.42 -11.03 -19.20
CA GLU A 360 -2.64 -10.13 -18.06
C GLU A 360 -2.47 -8.67 -18.50
N SER A 361 -3.05 -7.74 -17.75
CA SER A 361 -2.90 -6.30 -18.01
C SER A 361 -1.81 -5.72 -17.11
N ARG A 362 -0.92 -4.89 -17.66
CA ARG A 362 0.22 -4.27 -16.95
C ARG A 362 0.19 -2.75 -17.06
N ARG A 363 0.33 -2.04 -15.95
CA ARG A 363 0.26 -0.56 -15.90
C ARG A 363 1.36 0.00 -15.00
N SER A 364 1.76 1.25 -15.23
CA SER A 364 2.76 1.99 -14.45
C SER A 364 2.20 2.46 -13.10
N VAL A 365 1.74 1.49 -12.31
CA VAL A 365 1.11 1.66 -10.99
C VAL A 365 1.57 0.52 -10.08
N GLY A 366 1.22 0.55 -8.80
CA GLY A 366 1.62 -0.53 -7.90
C GLY A 366 3.15 -0.62 -7.75
N TYR A 367 3.74 -1.79 -7.95
CA TYR A 367 5.20 -1.94 -7.98
C TYR A 367 5.83 -1.77 -9.36
N ASP A 368 5.01 -1.59 -10.40
CA ASP A 368 5.41 -1.35 -11.80
C ASP A 368 5.56 0.14 -12.13
N VAL A 369 5.63 1.02 -11.13
CA VAL A 369 5.72 2.49 -11.30
C VAL A 369 6.95 2.98 -12.08
N ALA A 370 7.95 2.12 -12.30
CA ALA A 370 9.11 2.41 -13.14
C ALA A 370 8.86 2.08 -14.63
N LEU A 371 7.77 1.37 -14.95
CA LEU A 371 7.37 1.04 -16.30
C LEU A 371 7.08 2.32 -17.08
N LYS A 372 7.77 2.50 -18.21
CA LYS A 372 7.69 3.73 -19.01
C LYS A 372 6.40 3.79 -19.82
N ALA A 373 5.91 5.00 -20.03
CA ALA A 373 4.79 5.27 -20.94
C ALA A 373 5.07 4.66 -22.33
N GLY A 374 4.14 3.83 -22.81
CA GLY A 374 4.27 3.08 -24.07
C GLY A 374 4.74 1.62 -23.92
N PHE A 375 5.07 1.18 -22.71
CA PHE A 375 5.27 -0.24 -22.39
C PHE A 375 4.10 -0.86 -21.60
N GLU A 376 3.12 -0.04 -21.22
CA GLU A 376 1.86 -0.49 -20.61
C GLU A 376 0.96 -1.19 -21.63
N GLY A 377 0.25 -2.24 -21.24
CA GLY A 377 -0.70 -2.91 -22.14
C GLY A 377 -1.01 -4.33 -21.70
N ALA A 378 -1.59 -5.11 -22.61
CA ALA A 378 -1.82 -6.52 -22.36
C ALA A 378 -0.53 -7.33 -22.59
N LEU A 379 -0.01 -7.95 -21.54
CA LEU A 379 1.13 -8.85 -21.61
C LEU A 379 0.66 -10.27 -21.88
N VAL A 380 1.19 -10.89 -22.93
CA VAL A 380 0.88 -12.27 -23.32
C VAL A 380 2.09 -13.15 -23.08
N TYR A 381 1.93 -14.22 -22.32
CA TYR A 381 3.01 -15.18 -22.05
C TYR A 381 2.49 -16.61 -22.02
N VAL A 382 3.38 -17.54 -22.38
CA VAL A 382 3.13 -18.98 -22.27
C VAL A 382 3.77 -19.51 -20.99
N ILE A 383 3.11 -20.46 -20.37
CA ILE A 383 3.58 -21.22 -19.22
C ILE A 383 3.72 -22.67 -19.65
N ASP A 384 4.81 -23.30 -19.24
CA ASP A 384 5.09 -24.71 -19.46
C ASP A 384 5.62 -25.33 -18.17
N VAL A 385 4.73 -26.02 -17.44
CA VAL A 385 5.10 -26.60 -16.14
C VAL A 385 6.10 -27.75 -16.27
N SER A 386 6.30 -28.32 -17.47
CA SER A 386 7.28 -29.39 -17.69
C SER A 386 8.73 -28.90 -17.59
N LYS A 387 8.95 -27.58 -17.65
CA LYS A 387 10.27 -26.99 -17.56
C LYS A 387 10.68 -26.73 -16.11
N PRO A 388 11.92 -27.07 -15.72
CA PRO A 388 12.41 -26.79 -14.38
C PRO A 388 12.66 -25.29 -14.15
N THR A 389 12.83 -24.94 -12.87
CA THR A 389 13.24 -23.60 -12.42
C THR A 389 14.47 -23.11 -13.18
N GLY A 390 14.44 -21.87 -13.65
CA GLY A 390 15.57 -21.26 -14.35
C GLY A 390 15.72 -21.59 -15.84
N TYR A 391 14.82 -22.38 -16.42
CA TYR A 391 14.85 -22.80 -17.84
C TYR A 391 13.70 -22.22 -18.68
N GLY A 392 13.17 -21.07 -18.26
CA GLY A 392 12.05 -20.39 -18.91
C GLY A 392 10.73 -21.16 -18.85
N PRO A 393 10.25 -21.55 -17.65
CA PRO A 393 8.93 -22.14 -17.46
C PRO A 393 7.80 -21.14 -17.73
N MET A 394 8.10 -19.84 -17.78
CA MET A 394 7.25 -18.79 -18.34
C MET A 394 8.02 -18.02 -19.41
N LYS A 395 7.37 -17.65 -20.51
CA LYS A 395 7.99 -16.89 -21.60
C LYS A 395 7.01 -15.95 -22.28
N ILE A 396 7.39 -14.68 -22.44
CA ILE A 396 6.59 -13.68 -23.16
C ILE A 396 6.48 -14.04 -24.64
N ILE A 397 5.28 -13.86 -25.20
CA ILE A 397 5.02 -13.95 -26.63
C ILE A 397 5.09 -12.53 -27.22
N SER A 398 6.25 -12.18 -27.76
CA SER A 398 6.49 -10.85 -28.30
C SER A 398 5.66 -10.54 -29.55
N LYS A 399 5.14 -9.32 -29.62
CA LYS A 399 4.50 -8.81 -30.84
C LYS A 399 5.50 -8.64 -31.98
N LYS A 400 5.01 -8.73 -33.21
CA LYS A 400 5.84 -8.59 -34.41
C LYS A 400 6.52 -7.21 -34.40
N GLY A 401 7.85 -7.21 -34.47
CA GLY A 401 8.66 -5.99 -34.51
C GLY A 401 9.13 -5.47 -33.15
N ALA A 402 8.82 -6.16 -32.04
CA ALA A 402 9.45 -5.92 -30.75
C ALA A 402 10.97 -6.12 -30.85
N LYS A 403 11.74 -5.19 -30.28
CA LYS A 403 13.21 -5.14 -30.31
C LYS A 403 13.82 -4.81 -28.96
N ASN A 404 13.03 -4.49 -27.94
CA ASN A 404 13.58 -4.19 -26.63
C ASN A 404 14.21 -5.47 -26.04
N PRO A 405 15.48 -5.45 -25.64
CA PRO A 405 16.18 -6.62 -25.12
C PRO A 405 15.58 -7.14 -23.80
N LEU A 406 14.86 -6.30 -23.06
CA LEU A 406 14.13 -6.66 -21.83
C LEU A 406 12.62 -6.82 -22.06
N LEU A 407 12.20 -6.96 -23.32
CA LEU A 407 10.84 -7.29 -23.75
C LEU A 407 9.76 -6.27 -23.34
N TYR A 408 10.12 -5.08 -22.86
CA TYR A 408 9.14 -4.07 -22.45
C TYR A 408 8.17 -3.64 -23.55
N ASP A 409 8.60 -3.70 -24.82
CA ASP A 409 7.80 -3.37 -25.99
C ASP A 409 6.96 -4.56 -26.53
N SER A 410 6.81 -5.63 -25.75
CA SER A 410 6.03 -6.82 -26.13
C SER A 410 4.55 -6.77 -25.70
N THR A 411 4.14 -5.78 -24.91
CA THR A 411 2.73 -5.57 -24.53
C THR A 411 1.89 -5.13 -25.74
N LEU A 412 0.63 -5.57 -25.77
CA LEU A 412 -0.34 -5.21 -26.81
C LEU A 412 -1.10 -3.96 -26.40
N HIS A 413 -1.15 -2.99 -27.31
CA HIS A 413 -2.05 -1.84 -27.27
C HIS A 413 -3.31 -2.12 -28.10
N ALA A 414 -4.31 -1.24 -27.99
CA ALA A 414 -5.56 -1.36 -28.73
C ALA A 414 -5.32 -1.52 -30.25
N GLY A 415 -5.93 -2.55 -30.83
CA GLY A 415 -5.79 -2.97 -32.24
C GLY A 415 -4.63 -3.93 -32.52
N GLU A 416 -3.71 -4.13 -31.58
CA GLU A 416 -2.58 -5.04 -31.75
C GLU A 416 -2.93 -6.48 -31.38
N SER A 417 -2.21 -7.43 -31.97
CA SER A 417 -2.41 -8.86 -31.73
C SER A 417 -1.12 -9.66 -31.79
N VAL A 418 -1.13 -10.81 -31.13
CA VAL A 418 -0.13 -11.88 -31.26
C VAL A 418 -0.82 -13.19 -31.58
N THR A 419 -0.08 -14.08 -32.23
CA THR A 419 -0.51 -15.45 -32.49
C THR A 419 0.44 -16.40 -31.79
N PHE A 420 -0.11 -17.40 -31.11
CA PHE A 420 0.63 -18.51 -30.54
C PHE A 420 -0.11 -19.82 -30.88
N GLU A 421 0.59 -20.74 -31.54
CA GLU A 421 -0.02 -21.93 -32.15
C GLU A 421 -1.23 -21.56 -33.05
N ASN A 422 -2.41 -22.12 -32.78
CA ASN A 422 -3.67 -21.83 -33.46
C ASN A 422 -4.55 -20.82 -32.71
N TYR A 423 -4.00 -20.04 -31.78
CA TYR A 423 -4.73 -19.00 -31.05
C TYR A 423 -4.23 -17.61 -31.43
N LYS A 424 -5.17 -16.70 -31.68
CA LYS A 424 -4.89 -15.28 -31.84
C LYS A 424 -5.45 -14.52 -30.65
N VAL A 425 -4.61 -13.70 -30.03
CA VAL A 425 -4.96 -12.81 -28.93
C VAL A 425 -4.87 -11.38 -29.45
N THR A 426 -5.98 -10.65 -29.40
CA THR A 426 -6.07 -9.25 -29.85
C THR A 426 -6.50 -8.37 -28.69
N SER A 427 -5.78 -7.27 -28.45
CA SER A 427 -6.27 -6.20 -27.57
C SER A 427 -7.22 -5.33 -28.37
N LEU A 428 -8.52 -5.42 -28.12
CA LEU A 428 -9.55 -4.61 -28.79
C LEU A 428 -9.57 -3.17 -28.26
N ALA A 429 -9.36 -3.04 -26.96
CA ALA A 429 -9.28 -1.76 -26.26
C ALA A 429 -8.26 -1.87 -25.13
N SER A 430 -7.55 -0.78 -24.87
CA SER A 430 -6.54 -0.69 -23.83
C SER A 430 -6.59 0.71 -23.23
N ASP A 431 -6.82 0.79 -21.93
CA ASP A 431 -6.83 2.05 -21.19
C ASP A 431 -6.24 1.87 -19.79
N LYS A 432 -6.25 2.92 -18.97
CA LYS A 432 -5.71 2.88 -17.60
C LYS A 432 -6.41 1.88 -16.65
N ASN A 433 -7.61 1.43 -16.98
CA ASN A 433 -8.41 0.51 -16.17
C ASN A 433 -8.25 -0.95 -16.62
N GLY A 434 -7.61 -1.21 -17.76
CA GLY A 434 -7.30 -2.56 -18.20
C GLY A 434 -7.33 -2.74 -19.70
N ASP A 435 -7.49 -3.99 -20.10
CA ASP A 435 -7.48 -4.42 -21.50
C ASP A 435 -8.72 -5.26 -21.81
N THR A 436 -9.33 -4.99 -22.96
CA THR A 436 -10.39 -5.83 -23.53
C THR A 436 -9.77 -6.76 -24.57
N ILE A 437 -9.67 -8.04 -24.22
CA ILE A 437 -8.97 -9.07 -24.95
C ILE A 437 -9.95 -9.92 -25.74
N LYS A 438 -9.74 -10.03 -27.06
CA LYS A 438 -10.38 -11.03 -27.90
C LYS A 438 -9.46 -12.23 -28.06
N VAL A 439 -9.98 -13.41 -27.79
CA VAL A 439 -9.33 -14.69 -28.09
C VAL A 439 -10.08 -15.33 -29.24
N GLU A 440 -9.33 -15.79 -30.24
CA GLU A 440 -9.88 -16.44 -31.43
C GLU A 440 -9.10 -17.73 -31.70
N LYS A 441 -9.80 -18.80 -32.07
CA LYS A 441 -9.16 -19.97 -32.67
C LYS A 441 -8.99 -19.70 -34.15
N LEU A 442 -7.76 -19.78 -34.63
CA LEU A 442 -7.51 -19.87 -36.05
C LEU A 442 -7.88 -21.30 -36.48
N GLY A 443 -8.47 -21.46 -37.67
CA GLY A 443 -8.79 -22.78 -38.25
C GLY A 443 -7.55 -23.67 -38.26
N GLU A 444 -7.73 -25.00 -38.27
CA GLU A 444 -6.66 -26.00 -38.10
C GLU A 444 -5.34 -25.52 -38.71
N TYR A 445 -4.38 -25.21 -37.83
CA TYR A 445 -2.99 -25.13 -38.23
C TYR A 445 -2.66 -26.52 -38.77
N THR A 446 -2.59 -26.66 -40.10
CA THR A 446 -1.90 -27.80 -40.68
C THR A 446 -0.48 -27.69 -40.15
N PRO A 447 0.00 -28.64 -39.33
CA PRO A 447 1.39 -28.64 -38.94
C PRO A 447 2.18 -28.58 -40.25
N LYS A 448 3.10 -27.61 -40.37
CA LYS A 448 4.12 -27.75 -41.41
C LYS A 448 4.68 -29.17 -41.22
N PRO A 449 4.62 -30.05 -42.24
CA PRO A 449 4.98 -31.43 -42.05
C PRO A 449 6.40 -31.47 -41.50
N THR A 450 6.58 -32.13 -40.36
CA THR A 450 7.89 -32.69 -40.03
C THR A 450 8.34 -33.44 -41.29
N PRO A 451 9.54 -33.18 -41.84
CA PRO A 451 9.97 -33.87 -43.05
C PRO A 451 9.95 -35.37 -42.74
N THR A 452 9.02 -36.10 -43.35
CA THR A 452 9.09 -37.55 -43.40
C THR A 452 10.30 -37.89 -44.25
N PRO A 453 11.19 -38.80 -43.80
CA PRO A 453 12.42 -39.11 -44.50
C PRO A 453 12.10 -39.62 -45.91
N THR A 454 12.73 -39.00 -46.91
CA THR A 454 12.77 -39.51 -48.28
C THR A 454 13.25 -40.97 -48.25
N PRO A 455 12.62 -41.91 -48.97
CA PRO A 455 13.09 -43.28 -49.06
C PRO A 455 14.48 -43.27 -49.66
N THR A 456 15.49 -43.53 -48.84
CA THR A 456 16.86 -43.67 -49.33
C THR A 456 16.96 -45.06 -49.96
N VAL A 457 17.32 -45.06 -51.24
CA VAL A 457 17.55 -46.26 -52.06
C VAL A 457 18.49 -47.22 -51.34
N ALA A 458 18.18 -48.50 -51.54
CA ALA A 458 18.89 -49.69 -51.09
C ALA A 458 20.42 -49.64 -51.37
N PRO A 459 21.18 -50.46 -50.63
CA PRO A 459 22.53 -50.15 -50.18
C PRO A 459 23.62 -50.62 -51.14
N THR A 460 24.71 -49.88 -51.20
CA THR A 460 26.00 -50.33 -51.74
C THR A 460 27.12 -49.79 -50.84
N PRO A 461 28.22 -50.54 -50.71
CA PRO A 461 28.55 -51.35 -49.55
C PRO A 461 29.43 -50.59 -48.58
N THR A 462 29.28 -50.91 -47.31
CA THR A 462 30.16 -50.55 -46.20
C THR A 462 31.63 -50.92 -46.51
N PRO A 463 32.57 -49.96 -46.34
CA PRO A 463 33.88 -50.26 -45.82
C PRO A 463 34.07 -49.49 -44.51
N THR A 464 33.98 -50.26 -43.44
CA THR A 464 34.86 -50.23 -42.28
C THR A 464 34.92 -48.95 -41.45
N LYS A 465 34.30 -49.07 -40.26
CA LYS A 465 34.67 -48.43 -38.98
C LYS A 465 36.12 -47.93 -38.97
N THR A 466 36.27 -46.61 -39.00
CA THR A 466 37.40 -45.96 -38.32
C THR A 466 36.99 -45.78 -36.85
N PRO A 467 37.84 -46.12 -35.87
CA PRO A 467 37.39 -46.50 -34.53
C PRO A 467 36.93 -45.30 -33.70
N ALA A 468 36.02 -45.55 -32.76
CA ALA A 468 35.92 -44.73 -31.56
C ALA A 468 37.30 -44.71 -30.87
N PRO A 469 37.75 -43.57 -30.30
CA PRO A 469 38.96 -43.55 -29.50
C PRO A 469 38.81 -44.58 -28.37
N THR A 470 39.65 -45.59 -28.40
CA THR A 470 39.81 -46.59 -27.35
C THR A 470 40.59 -45.94 -26.21
N TRP A 471 39.95 -45.77 -25.06
CA TRP A 471 40.67 -45.56 -23.82
C TRP A 471 40.97 -46.95 -23.25
N VAL A 472 42.25 -47.28 -23.14
CA VAL A 472 42.75 -48.50 -22.50
C VAL A 472 43.19 -48.12 -21.08
N ASP A 473 42.80 -48.91 -20.09
CA ASP A 473 43.42 -48.85 -18.76
C ASP A 473 44.94 -49.05 -18.93
N PRO A 474 45.80 -48.13 -18.43
CA PRO A 474 47.24 -48.29 -18.55
C PRO A 474 47.81 -49.48 -17.76
N LEU A 475 47.00 -50.26 -17.02
CA LEU A 475 47.49 -51.42 -16.30
C LEU A 475 47.08 -52.81 -16.85
N GLU A 476 45.84 -53.12 -17.31
CA GLU A 476 45.52 -54.52 -17.69
C GLU A 476 44.54 -54.79 -18.88
N GLY A 477 44.22 -53.80 -19.73
CA GLY A 477 43.83 -54.08 -21.14
C GLY A 477 42.61 -54.98 -21.46
N THR A 478 41.45 -54.86 -20.80
CA THR A 478 40.19 -55.55 -21.25
C THR A 478 38.97 -54.59 -21.33
N PRO A 479 38.11 -54.62 -22.38
CA PRO A 479 36.96 -53.72 -22.55
C PRO A 479 35.61 -54.28 -22.02
N CYS A 480 34.77 -53.41 -21.43
CA CYS A 480 33.43 -53.72 -20.91
C CYS A 480 32.29 -53.49 -21.94
N LEU A 481 31.36 -54.44 -22.10
CA LEU A 481 30.13 -54.34 -22.91
C LEU A 481 28.97 -55.04 -22.19
N VAL A 482 27.80 -54.39 -22.02
CA VAL A 482 26.43 -54.92 -22.29
C VAL A 482 25.46 -53.75 -22.53
N GLU A 483 24.50 -53.95 -23.44
CA GLU A 483 23.50 -53.00 -23.97
C GLU A 483 22.09 -53.38 -23.49
N ASN A 484 21.20 -52.41 -23.20
CA ASN A 484 19.76 -52.58 -23.44
C ASN A 484 18.97 -51.26 -23.56
N SER A 485 17.92 -51.32 -24.37
CA SER A 485 17.34 -50.25 -25.18
C SER A 485 16.01 -49.70 -24.67
N SER A 486 15.89 -48.36 -24.52
CA SER A 486 14.68 -47.56 -24.83
C SER A 486 14.86 -46.09 -24.40
N ILE A 487 14.49 -45.16 -25.30
CA ILE A 487 14.52 -43.68 -25.25
C ILE A 487 15.73 -43.05 -26.01
N PRO A 488 15.50 -42.33 -27.14
CA PRO A 488 16.53 -41.51 -27.79
C PRO A 488 16.74 -40.19 -27.02
N ASN A 489 18.00 -39.86 -26.75
CA ASN A 489 18.55 -38.60 -26.17
C ASN A 489 18.68 -38.46 -24.64
N GLN A 490 18.86 -39.56 -23.90
CA GLN A 490 19.54 -39.51 -22.58
C GLN A 490 20.68 -40.53 -22.52
N ILE A 491 21.81 -40.16 -21.92
CA ILE A 491 22.87 -41.10 -21.51
C ILE A 491 23.18 -40.83 -20.03
N PHE A 492 22.89 -41.80 -19.16
CA PHE A 492 23.45 -41.97 -17.81
C PHE A 492 24.14 -43.36 -17.80
N GLU A 493 25.48 -43.42 -17.84
CA GLU A 493 26.50 -43.55 -16.77
C GLU A 493 26.74 -44.98 -16.25
N LEU A 494 28.00 -45.45 -16.22
CA LEU A 494 28.44 -46.61 -15.44
C LEU A 494 29.91 -46.49 -15.00
N LYS A 495 30.15 -46.58 -13.69
CA LYS A 495 31.45 -46.59 -12.99
C LYS A 495 31.91 -48.02 -12.67
N CYS A 496 33.21 -48.25 -12.66
CA CYS A 496 33.84 -49.41 -12.00
C CYS A 496 34.38 -48.97 -10.62
N LEU A 497 33.85 -49.51 -9.51
CA LEU A 497 34.39 -49.33 -8.16
C LEU A 497 34.66 -50.70 -7.51
N LYS A 498 35.82 -50.85 -6.88
CA LYS A 498 36.25 -52.05 -6.14
C LYS A 498 35.38 -52.29 -4.89
N TYR A 499 35.12 -53.56 -4.61
CA TYR A 499 34.14 -54.10 -3.66
C TYR A 499 34.48 -53.95 -2.16
N SER A 500 35.44 -53.11 -1.75
CA SER A 500 35.98 -53.14 -0.37
C SER A 500 35.68 -51.91 0.51
N THR A 501 34.84 -50.97 0.07
CA THR A 501 34.50 -49.76 0.87
C THR A 501 33.00 -49.59 1.18
N LEU A 502 32.21 -50.66 1.10
CA LEU A 502 30.82 -50.64 1.57
C LEU A 502 30.78 -50.89 3.09
N HIS A 503 30.25 -49.94 3.87
CA HIS A 503 29.50 -50.25 5.09
C HIS A 503 28.10 -49.65 4.95
N VAL A 504 27.12 -50.53 5.06
CA VAL A 504 25.69 -50.32 4.78
C VAL A 504 24.97 -49.97 6.07
N GLY A 505 24.16 -48.91 6.01
CA GLY A 505 23.12 -48.55 6.96
C GLY A 505 22.13 -47.62 6.27
N SER A 506 21.32 -48.21 5.39
CA SER A 506 20.32 -47.59 4.50
C SER A 506 19.02 -47.23 5.27
N ASN A 507 18.18 -46.29 4.83
CA ASN A 507 17.30 -46.43 3.65
C ASN A 507 16.67 -45.10 3.21
N ASN A 508 16.51 -44.98 1.88
CA ASN A 508 15.59 -44.12 1.08
C ASN A 508 16.23 -43.01 0.23
N ASP A 509 16.81 -43.50 -0.87
CA ASP A 509 17.04 -42.95 -2.20
C ASP A 509 16.36 -41.62 -2.59
N ASN A 510 17.20 -40.60 -2.82
CA ASN A 510 17.22 -39.79 -4.05
C ASN A 510 18.61 -39.14 -4.21
N LEU A 511 19.32 -39.52 -5.28
CA LEU A 511 20.73 -39.21 -5.52
C LEU A 511 20.95 -37.76 -6.00
N LEU A 512 22.00 -37.17 -5.42
CA LEU A 512 22.51 -35.81 -5.59
C LEU A 512 23.28 -35.64 -6.91
N TRP A 513 23.18 -34.46 -7.53
CA TRP A 513 24.06 -34.05 -8.63
C TRP A 513 25.30 -33.32 -8.09
N PHE A 514 26.50 -33.84 -8.41
CA PHE A 514 27.77 -33.12 -8.32
C PHE A 514 28.54 -33.29 -9.64
N GLN A 515 28.91 -32.18 -10.29
CA GLN A 515 29.95 -32.15 -11.30
C GLN A 515 31.31 -31.94 -10.61
N ASN A 516 32.31 -32.77 -10.92
CA ASN A 516 33.72 -32.49 -10.63
C ASN A 516 34.51 -32.37 -11.94
N ASN A 517 35.42 -31.38 -11.95
CA ASN A 517 36.40 -31.08 -13.00
C ASN A 517 37.36 -32.24 -13.33
N PRO A 518 38.04 -32.21 -14.51
CA PRO A 518 39.01 -33.24 -14.91
C PRO A 518 40.35 -33.19 -14.12
N PRO A 519 41.14 -34.29 -14.11
CA PRO A 519 42.37 -34.39 -13.32
C PRO A 519 43.57 -33.61 -13.91
N PRO A 520 44.64 -33.37 -13.12
CA PRO A 520 45.79 -32.55 -13.51
C PRO A 520 46.61 -33.19 -14.65
N GLY A 521 46.85 -32.46 -15.74
CA GLY A 521 47.75 -32.91 -16.83
C GLY A 521 47.36 -32.54 -18.27
N TRP A 522 46.23 -31.86 -18.49
CA TRP A 522 45.77 -31.49 -19.84
C TRP A 522 46.22 -30.06 -20.21
N VAL A 523 46.97 -29.91 -21.30
CA VAL A 523 47.49 -28.61 -21.78
C VAL A 523 46.76 -28.19 -23.07
N PRO A 524 46.23 -26.96 -23.18
CA PRO A 524 45.62 -26.47 -24.42
C PRO A 524 46.66 -26.01 -25.45
N THR A 525 46.39 -26.32 -26.73
CA THR A 525 47.18 -25.89 -27.90
C THR A 525 46.99 -24.39 -28.17
N PRO A 526 48.05 -23.60 -28.40
CA PRO A 526 47.93 -22.16 -28.66
C PRO A 526 47.41 -21.88 -30.09
N THR A 527 46.50 -20.91 -30.22
CA THR A 527 45.93 -20.46 -31.50
C THR A 527 46.30 -18.98 -31.73
N PRO A 528 46.64 -18.54 -32.95
CA PRO A 528 47.45 -17.34 -33.19
C PRO A 528 46.75 -16.00 -32.98
N THR A 529 47.56 -15.02 -32.59
CA THR A 529 47.28 -13.60 -32.32
C THR A 529 46.90 -12.82 -33.60
N PRO A 530 45.77 -12.10 -33.63
CA PRO A 530 45.54 -11.05 -34.61
C PRO A 530 46.14 -9.69 -34.19
N THR A 531 46.72 -9.03 -35.19
CA THR A 531 47.47 -7.75 -35.23
C THR A 531 46.59 -6.51 -34.91
N PRO A 532 47.12 -5.44 -34.30
CA PRO A 532 46.35 -4.23 -33.96
C PRO A 532 45.97 -3.37 -35.18
N THR A 533 44.74 -2.84 -35.17
CA THR A 533 44.20 -1.89 -36.16
C THR A 533 44.03 -0.51 -35.51
N PRO A 534 44.38 0.60 -36.19
CA PRO A 534 44.55 1.92 -35.58
C PRO A 534 43.26 2.62 -35.12
N THR A 535 43.45 3.40 -34.06
CA THR A 535 42.51 4.28 -33.36
C THR A 535 42.00 5.43 -34.24
N PRO A 536 40.67 5.71 -34.29
CA PRO A 536 40.16 6.98 -34.80
C PRO A 536 40.18 8.09 -33.75
N THR A 537 40.61 9.26 -34.21
CA THR A 537 40.78 10.56 -33.55
C THR A 537 39.44 11.17 -33.04
N PRO A 538 39.44 11.91 -31.91
CA PRO A 538 38.22 12.57 -31.40
C PRO A 538 37.68 13.64 -32.35
N THR A 539 36.37 13.61 -32.57
CA THR A 539 35.62 14.64 -33.31
C THR A 539 34.99 15.63 -32.31
N PRO A 540 35.03 16.95 -32.56
CA PRO A 540 34.60 17.96 -31.59
C PRO A 540 33.09 17.95 -31.33
N THR A 541 32.77 18.20 -30.06
CA THR A 541 31.45 18.33 -29.46
C THR A 541 30.60 19.43 -30.13
N PRO A 542 29.36 19.14 -30.58
CA PRO A 542 28.43 20.18 -30.99
C PRO A 542 27.87 20.94 -29.78
N THR A 543 27.89 22.27 -29.91
CA THR A 543 27.34 23.29 -29.02
C THR A 543 25.83 23.07 -28.77
N PRO A 544 25.30 23.31 -27.56
CA PRO A 544 23.89 23.14 -27.24
C PRO A 544 22.99 24.02 -28.13
N THR A 545 22.03 23.38 -28.79
CA THR A 545 20.95 24.05 -29.54
C THR A 545 19.84 24.44 -28.55
N PRO A 546 19.27 25.65 -28.62
CA PRO A 546 18.21 26.09 -27.72
C PRO A 546 16.96 25.21 -27.85
N THR A 547 16.42 24.85 -26.69
CA THR A 547 15.20 24.07 -26.48
C THR A 547 14.01 24.68 -27.25
N PRO A 548 13.26 23.89 -28.05
CA PRO A 548 12.02 24.36 -28.64
C PRO A 548 10.97 24.62 -27.55
N THR A 549 10.35 25.79 -27.63
CA THR A 549 9.21 26.24 -26.84
C THR A 549 8.07 25.19 -26.90
N PRO A 550 7.42 24.85 -25.77
CA PRO A 550 6.34 23.86 -25.76
C PRO A 550 5.23 24.24 -26.73
N THR A 551 4.91 23.32 -27.64
CA THR A 551 3.73 23.39 -28.49
C THR A 551 2.48 23.27 -27.61
N PRO A 552 1.44 24.10 -27.81
CA PRO A 552 0.22 24.02 -27.00
C PRO A 552 -0.38 22.62 -27.08
N THR A 553 -0.56 22.02 -25.91
CA THR A 553 -1.24 20.74 -25.72
C THR A 553 -2.62 20.78 -26.40
N PRO A 554 -3.00 19.79 -27.21
CA PRO A 554 -4.36 19.72 -27.77
C PRO A 554 -5.36 19.71 -26.62
N THR A 555 -6.37 20.57 -26.72
CA THR A 555 -7.48 20.62 -25.78
C THR A 555 -8.10 19.23 -25.65
N PRO A 556 -8.23 18.66 -24.43
CA PRO A 556 -8.74 17.31 -24.24
C PRO A 556 -10.12 17.17 -24.88
N THR A 557 -10.29 16.14 -25.71
CA THR A 557 -11.59 15.78 -26.27
C THR A 557 -12.44 15.20 -25.15
N LEU A 558 -13.63 15.79 -24.93
CA LEU A 558 -14.54 15.43 -23.86
C LEU A 558 -15.04 13.99 -24.03
N THR A 559 -14.74 13.14 -23.06
CA THR A 559 -15.33 11.80 -22.95
C THR A 559 -16.84 11.93 -22.64
N PRO A 560 -17.74 11.28 -23.40
CA PRO A 560 -19.16 11.29 -23.08
C PRO A 560 -19.40 10.66 -21.70
N LEU A 561 -20.24 11.32 -20.90
CA LEU A 561 -20.51 10.94 -19.52
C LEU A 561 -21.31 9.62 -19.49
N PRO A 562 -20.91 8.60 -18.70
CA PRO A 562 -21.67 7.33 -18.60
C PRO A 562 -23.10 7.58 -18.09
N ALA A 563 -24.08 6.75 -18.48
CA ALA A 563 -25.48 6.90 -18.05
C ALA A 563 -25.64 6.63 -16.53
N GLU A 564 -26.67 7.19 -15.88
CA GLU A 564 -26.93 7.05 -14.42
C GLU A 564 -27.25 5.61 -13.96
N ILE A 565 -27.37 4.66 -14.89
CA ILE A 565 -27.74 3.26 -14.70
C ILE A 565 -26.61 2.27 -15.01
N ASP A 566 -25.47 2.71 -15.54
CA ASP A 566 -24.29 1.85 -15.71
C ASP A 566 -23.57 1.70 -14.37
N GLY A 567 -23.43 0.45 -13.91
CA GLY A 567 -22.76 0.15 -12.64
C GLY A 567 -21.30 0.61 -12.66
N CYS A 568 -20.93 1.45 -11.69
CA CYS A 568 -19.53 1.81 -11.47
C CYS A 568 -18.85 0.76 -10.58
N SER A 569 -17.55 0.53 -10.76
CA SER A 569 -16.83 -0.59 -10.13
C SER A 569 -15.88 -0.20 -9.00
N THR A 570 -15.60 1.10 -8.82
CA THR A 570 -14.62 1.60 -7.84
C THR A 570 -15.21 2.77 -7.06
N VAL A 571 -15.43 2.61 -5.77
CA VAL A 571 -15.91 3.69 -4.89
C VAL A 571 -14.98 4.90 -4.96
N GLY A 572 -15.54 6.10 -4.95
CA GLY A 572 -14.79 7.35 -5.00
C GLY A 572 -14.15 7.66 -6.37
N LEU A 573 -14.35 6.81 -7.38
CA LEU A 573 -13.95 7.15 -8.74
C LEU A 573 -14.75 8.37 -9.19
N ARG A 574 -14.06 9.43 -9.64
CA ARG A 574 -14.68 10.66 -10.17
C ARG A 574 -14.49 10.80 -11.67
N VAL A 575 -15.55 11.19 -12.36
CA VAL A 575 -15.54 11.59 -13.78
C VAL A 575 -16.01 13.04 -13.86
N VAL A 576 -15.18 13.91 -14.45
CA VAL A 576 -15.45 15.35 -14.54
C VAL A 576 -15.81 15.71 -15.98
N SER A 577 -16.92 16.42 -16.19
CA SER A 577 -17.27 17.09 -17.45
C SER A 577 -17.36 18.61 -17.24
N THR A 578 -17.65 19.37 -18.30
CA THR A 578 -17.78 20.83 -18.22
C THR A 578 -18.89 21.29 -17.26
N ASP A 579 -19.94 20.47 -17.11
CA ASP A 579 -21.18 20.87 -16.43
C ASP A 579 -21.54 19.98 -15.23
N SER A 580 -20.82 18.88 -15.00
CA SER A 580 -21.10 17.95 -13.89
C SER A 580 -19.90 17.13 -13.47
N ILE A 581 -19.87 16.74 -12.20
CA ILE A 581 -18.97 15.71 -11.68
C ILE A 581 -19.82 14.48 -11.40
N LYS A 582 -19.35 13.27 -11.71
CA LYS A 582 -19.95 12.02 -11.25
C LYS A 582 -18.98 11.29 -10.34
N GLU A 583 -19.47 10.73 -9.25
CA GLU A 583 -18.69 9.96 -8.30
C GLU A 583 -19.35 8.61 -8.03
N CYS A 584 -18.58 7.53 -8.07
CA CYS A 584 -19.09 6.20 -7.75
C CYS A 584 -19.26 6.03 -6.24
N ARG A 585 -20.46 5.66 -5.77
CA ARG A 585 -20.74 5.43 -4.34
C ARG A 585 -21.48 4.10 -4.13
N TYR A 586 -21.32 3.51 -2.95
CA TYR A 586 -22.16 2.39 -2.53
C TYR A 586 -23.62 2.83 -2.36
N ILE A 587 -24.53 1.92 -2.64
CA ILE A 587 -25.96 2.02 -2.37
C ILE A 587 -26.43 0.69 -1.74
N HIS A 588 -27.62 0.68 -1.18
CA HIS A 588 -28.22 -0.44 -0.46
C HIS A 588 -28.06 -1.79 -1.19
N GLY A 589 -27.61 -2.79 -0.45
CA GLY A 589 -27.41 -4.16 -0.92
C GLY A 589 -26.06 -4.39 -1.61
N LEU A 590 -24.98 -3.73 -1.17
CA LEU A 590 -23.62 -3.86 -1.71
C LEU A 590 -23.52 -3.53 -3.21
N ARG A 591 -24.40 -2.65 -3.68
CA ARG A 591 -24.41 -2.17 -5.08
C ARG A 591 -23.66 -0.86 -5.17
N MET A 592 -23.23 -0.49 -6.37
CA MET A 592 -22.56 0.79 -6.64
C MET A 592 -23.23 1.52 -7.77
N GLN A 593 -23.32 2.84 -7.65
CA GLN A 593 -23.96 3.71 -8.65
C GLN A 593 -23.18 5.02 -8.81
N TRP A 594 -23.19 5.55 -10.04
CA TRP A 594 -22.72 6.91 -10.31
C TRP A 594 -23.67 7.93 -9.68
N VAL A 595 -23.15 8.69 -8.73
CA VAL A 595 -23.83 9.81 -8.07
C VAL A 595 -23.39 11.11 -8.72
N LYS A 596 -24.35 11.94 -9.12
CA LYS A 596 -24.08 13.25 -9.72
C LYS A 596 -23.74 14.28 -8.62
N LEU A 597 -22.65 15.00 -8.83
CA LEU A 597 -22.14 16.10 -8.01
C LEU A 597 -22.10 17.38 -8.86
N SER A 598 -22.26 18.51 -8.19
CA SER A 598 -22.25 19.82 -8.83
C SER A 598 -20.81 20.29 -9.04
N VAL A 599 -20.56 20.98 -10.16
CA VAL A 599 -19.24 21.61 -10.44
C VAL A 599 -18.93 22.77 -9.50
N SER A 600 -19.95 23.31 -8.85
CA SER A 600 -19.87 24.33 -7.81
C SER A 600 -20.85 23.99 -6.69
N GLU A 601 -20.55 24.39 -5.46
CA GLU A 601 -21.41 24.10 -4.30
C GLU A 601 -22.86 24.59 -4.52
N PRO A 602 -23.87 23.71 -4.47
CA PRO A 602 -25.25 24.11 -4.73
C PRO A 602 -25.86 24.85 -3.53
N VAL A 603 -26.73 25.82 -3.82
CA VAL A 603 -27.55 26.47 -2.81
C VAL A 603 -28.73 25.56 -2.48
N VAL A 604 -28.83 25.13 -1.22
CA VAL A 604 -29.90 24.25 -0.75
C VAL A 604 -30.72 24.94 0.34
N THR A 605 -32.04 24.77 0.26
CA THR A 605 -32.97 25.23 1.30
C THR A 605 -32.91 24.28 2.49
N LYS A 606 -32.52 24.78 3.66
CA LYS A 606 -32.43 23.99 4.90
C LYS A 606 -33.82 23.67 5.45
N THR A 607 -33.98 22.46 5.96
CA THR A 607 -35.14 22.09 6.78
C THR A 607 -35.09 22.84 8.10
N VAL A 608 -36.21 23.47 8.47
CA VAL A 608 -36.34 24.21 9.73
C VAL A 608 -36.49 23.22 10.88
N SER A 609 -35.74 23.41 11.96
CA SER A 609 -35.84 22.63 13.19
C SER A 609 -37.25 22.69 13.78
N ALA A 610 -37.74 21.55 14.28
CA ALA A 610 -39.04 21.49 14.95
C ALA A 610 -38.99 22.15 16.34
N LEU A 611 -37.83 22.06 17.01
CA LEU A 611 -37.56 22.68 18.30
C LEU A 611 -36.44 23.73 18.17
N ASP A 612 -36.43 24.67 19.12
CA ASP A 612 -35.26 25.52 19.32
C ASP A 612 -34.07 24.65 19.75
N VAL A 613 -32.88 24.94 19.20
CA VAL A 613 -31.65 24.16 19.43
C VAL A 613 -31.29 24.06 20.91
N SER A 614 -31.68 25.02 21.75
CA SER A 614 -31.49 24.95 23.20
C SER A 614 -32.18 23.73 23.85
N ASN A 615 -33.23 23.17 23.25
CA ASN A 615 -33.88 21.96 23.73
C ASN A 615 -33.02 20.70 23.52
N CYS A 616 -32.12 20.72 22.54
CA CYS A 616 -31.15 19.65 22.30
C CYS A 616 -29.87 19.81 23.16
N GLN A 617 -29.73 20.91 23.92
CA GLN A 617 -28.61 21.14 24.83
C GLN A 617 -28.82 20.42 26.16
N LEU A 618 -28.72 19.09 26.14
CA LEU A 618 -28.96 18.26 27.32
C LEU A 618 -27.93 18.58 28.42
N LYS A 619 -28.42 18.63 29.66
CA LYS A 619 -27.58 18.86 30.84
C LYS A 619 -26.61 17.69 31.01
N GLY A 620 -25.33 18.01 31.20
CA GLY A 620 -24.29 17.02 31.45
C GLY A 620 -23.72 17.04 32.86
N ARG A 621 -22.70 16.21 33.04
CA ARG A 621 -21.88 16.15 34.25
C ARG A 621 -20.50 16.75 33.99
N ASP A 622 -19.97 17.41 35.01
CA ASP A 622 -18.58 17.85 35.07
C ASP A 622 -17.77 16.82 35.86
N PHE A 623 -16.75 16.24 35.22
CA PHE A 623 -15.82 15.27 35.81
C PHE A 623 -14.52 15.94 36.28
N GLY A 624 -14.45 17.27 36.24
CA GLY A 624 -13.25 18.05 36.50
C GLY A 624 -12.42 18.17 35.23
N SER A 625 -11.71 17.11 34.82
CA SER A 625 -10.86 17.14 33.62
C SER A 625 -11.67 17.14 32.32
N ALA A 626 -12.88 16.56 32.30
CA ALA A 626 -13.75 16.51 31.13
C ALA A 626 -15.23 16.73 31.48
N PHE A 627 -16.09 16.88 30.47
CA PHE A 627 -17.54 17.03 30.65
C PHE A 627 -18.33 16.37 29.51
N SER A 628 -19.57 15.95 29.80
CA SER A 628 -20.40 15.13 28.91
C SER A 628 -21.69 15.81 28.44
N GLY A 629 -21.88 17.10 28.69
CA GLY A 629 -23.07 17.84 28.28
C GLY A 629 -23.07 19.31 28.71
N PHE A 630 -24.15 20.01 28.43
CA PHE A 630 -24.25 21.46 28.62
C PHE A 630 -24.44 21.85 30.09
N GLN A 631 -24.40 23.17 30.36
CA GLN A 631 -24.47 23.80 31.69
C GLN A 631 -23.21 23.60 32.56
N VAL A 632 -22.07 23.32 31.93
CA VAL A 632 -20.73 23.36 32.54
C VAL A 632 -20.06 24.66 32.13
N ASP A 633 -19.48 25.39 33.09
CA ASP A 633 -18.78 26.65 32.83
C ASP A 633 -17.34 26.38 32.34
N THR A 634 -17.21 26.16 31.04
CA THR A 634 -15.92 25.85 30.39
C THR A 634 -14.97 27.04 30.32
N SER A 635 -15.45 28.26 30.56
CA SER A 635 -14.62 29.47 30.55
C SER A 635 -13.60 29.53 31.70
N LYS A 636 -13.82 28.73 32.76
CA LYS A 636 -12.93 28.63 33.92
C LYS A 636 -11.84 27.59 33.78
N ARG A 637 -11.81 26.83 32.68
CA ARG A 637 -10.75 25.85 32.41
C ARG A 637 -9.42 26.55 32.19
N PHE A 638 -8.33 25.87 32.54
CA PHE A 638 -6.98 26.41 32.38
C PHE A 638 -6.66 26.74 30.92
N VAL A 639 -7.06 25.84 30.01
CA VAL A 639 -7.10 26.06 28.56
C VAL A 639 -8.57 26.08 28.13
N PRO A 640 -9.23 27.24 28.11
CA PRO A 640 -10.64 27.30 27.77
C PRO A 640 -10.88 27.05 26.26
N PRO A 641 -12.04 26.47 25.88
CA PRO A 641 -12.44 26.36 24.47
C PRO A 641 -12.96 27.68 23.89
N VAL A 642 -12.87 28.78 24.62
CA VAL A 642 -13.35 30.11 24.18
C VAL A 642 -12.36 31.17 24.63
N GLY A 643 -12.37 32.32 23.95
CA GLY A 643 -11.46 33.42 24.27
C GLY A 643 -10.10 33.24 23.62
N ILE A 644 -9.03 33.49 24.37
CA ILE A 644 -7.66 33.50 23.85
C ILE A 644 -6.83 32.43 24.56
N ASN A 645 -6.33 31.47 23.80
CA ASN A 645 -5.30 30.54 24.27
C ASN A 645 -3.93 30.95 23.76
N ARG A 646 -2.90 30.76 24.58
CA ARG A 646 -1.51 31.06 24.20
C ARG A 646 -0.69 29.79 24.18
N ALA A 647 -0.07 29.51 23.03
CA ALA A 647 0.77 28.34 22.85
C ALA A 647 2.07 28.67 22.11
N LEU A 648 3.10 27.85 22.34
CA LEU A 648 4.41 28.01 21.75
C LEU A 648 4.86 26.71 21.07
N ILE A 649 5.27 26.78 19.81
CA ILE A 649 5.97 25.68 19.13
C ILE A 649 7.47 25.83 19.35
N VAL A 650 8.09 24.79 19.88
CA VAL A 650 9.52 24.72 20.21
C VAL A 650 10.18 23.62 19.38
N PRO A 651 10.93 23.97 18.33
CA PRO A 651 11.74 23.01 17.58
C PRO A 651 12.92 22.55 18.45
N VAL A 652 13.00 21.26 18.73
CA VAL A 652 14.08 20.66 19.53
C VAL A 652 14.79 19.62 18.69
N ASP A 653 16.11 19.77 18.52
CA ASP A 653 16.96 18.77 17.87
C ASP A 653 17.93 18.13 18.88
N PHE A 654 18.65 17.10 18.44
CA PHE A 654 19.46 16.25 19.33
C PHE A 654 20.89 16.10 18.78
N PRO A 655 21.88 15.73 19.61
CA PRO A 655 23.23 15.39 19.15
C PRO A 655 23.28 14.37 18.01
N ASP A 656 22.39 13.39 18.03
CA ASP A 656 22.25 12.27 17.09
C ASP A 656 21.22 12.53 15.97
N PHE A 657 20.29 13.48 16.17
CA PHE A 657 19.31 13.90 15.17
C PHE A 657 19.34 15.42 15.00
N ILE A 658 20.15 15.87 14.04
CA ILE A 658 20.28 17.29 13.71
C ILE A 658 18.99 17.79 13.06
N GLY A 659 18.56 19.00 13.44
CA GLY A 659 17.35 19.62 12.93
C GLY A 659 17.31 19.76 11.41
N ASP A 660 16.11 19.68 10.84
CA ASP A 660 15.89 19.84 9.40
C ASP A 660 16.28 21.23 8.90
N ALA A 661 16.78 21.29 7.67
CA ALA A 661 17.18 22.54 7.02
C ALA A 661 15.98 23.48 6.79
N ASP A 662 14.79 22.93 6.47
CA ASP A 662 13.58 23.72 6.20
C ASP A 662 12.67 23.88 7.42
N LEU A 663 13.23 24.34 8.54
CA LEU A 663 12.44 24.63 9.73
C LEU A 663 11.36 25.71 9.47
N THR A 664 11.66 26.68 8.61
CA THR A 664 10.72 27.78 8.30
C THR A 664 9.49 27.28 7.57
N GLY A 665 9.66 26.42 6.54
CA GLY A 665 8.55 25.80 5.84
C GLY A 665 7.72 24.90 6.75
N MET A 666 8.38 24.10 7.60
CA MET A 666 7.71 23.25 8.59
C MET A 666 6.83 24.08 9.53
N LEU A 667 7.38 25.12 10.16
CA LEU A 667 6.63 25.99 11.06
C LEU A 667 5.47 26.70 10.37
N ALA A 668 5.68 27.18 9.14
CA ALA A 668 4.64 27.84 8.36
C ALA A 668 3.45 26.90 8.08
N TYR A 669 3.74 25.66 7.68
CA TYR A 669 2.71 24.63 7.44
C TYR A 669 1.94 24.27 8.71
N GLN A 670 2.64 23.99 9.82
CA GLN A 670 1.99 23.59 11.08
C GLN A 670 1.11 24.72 11.63
N LYS A 671 1.63 25.95 11.67
CA LYS A 671 0.87 27.11 12.16
C LYS A 671 -0.35 27.39 11.31
N LYS A 672 -0.19 27.41 9.98
CA LYS A 672 -1.30 27.72 9.07
C LYS A 672 -2.42 26.68 9.22
N SER A 673 -2.08 25.40 9.21
CA SER A 673 -3.07 24.32 9.31
C SER A 673 -3.79 24.33 10.64
N TYR A 674 -3.06 24.51 11.75
CA TYR A 674 -3.63 24.63 13.09
C TYR A 674 -4.61 25.82 13.19
N LEU A 675 -4.18 27.00 12.75
CA LEU A 675 -4.98 28.22 12.88
C LEU A 675 -6.19 28.23 11.93
N ASP A 676 -6.05 27.68 10.72
CA ASP A 676 -7.17 27.50 9.79
C ASP A 676 -8.24 26.57 10.39
N TRP A 677 -7.81 25.48 11.05
CA TRP A 677 -8.71 24.53 11.69
C TRP A 677 -9.48 25.18 12.83
N VAL A 678 -8.77 25.84 13.76
CA VAL A 678 -9.39 26.53 14.91
C VAL A 678 -10.37 27.58 14.41
N SER A 679 -9.94 28.42 13.45
CA SER A 679 -10.79 29.47 12.86
C SER A 679 -12.09 28.91 12.30
N TYR A 680 -12.03 27.81 11.54
CA TYR A 680 -13.20 27.22 10.92
C TYR A 680 -14.15 26.59 11.94
N PHE A 681 -13.65 25.72 12.83
CA PHE A 681 -14.52 25.00 13.76
C PHE A 681 -15.03 25.91 14.86
N SER A 682 -14.17 26.76 15.45
CA SER A 682 -14.60 27.62 16.55
C SER A 682 -15.46 28.79 16.12
N LYS A 683 -15.55 29.09 14.81
CA LYS A 683 -16.26 30.27 14.26
C LYS A 683 -15.85 31.57 14.98
N GLY A 684 -14.55 31.71 15.26
CA GLY A 684 -13.99 32.86 15.97
C GLY A 684 -14.27 32.94 17.47
N LYS A 685 -14.95 31.95 18.08
CA LYS A 685 -15.14 31.87 19.54
C LYS A 685 -13.86 31.58 20.30
N LEU A 686 -12.93 30.87 19.66
CA LEU A 686 -11.56 30.64 20.12
C LEU A 686 -10.58 31.36 19.20
N SER A 687 -9.60 32.01 19.80
CA SER A 687 -8.42 32.53 19.14
C SER A 687 -7.19 31.92 19.79
N VAL A 688 -6.25 31.41 18.99
CA VAL A 688 -4.99 30.86 19.51
C VAL A 688 -3.83 31.75 19.07
N GLN A 689 -3.11 32.31 20.03
CA GLN A 689 -1.83 32.95 19.81
C GLN A 689 -0.76 31.86 19.76
N LEU A 690 -0.44 31.42 18.54
CA LEU A 690 0.49 30.32 18.29
C LEU A 690 1.87 30.86 17.89
N ASP A 691 2.69 31.11 18.91
CA ASP A 691 4.08 31.54 18.73
C ASP A 691 4.97 30.36 18.32
N SER A 692 6.16 30.67 17.82
CA SER A 692 7.20 29.64 17.66
C SER A 692 8.58 30.24 17.76
N MET A 693 9.54 29.41 18.16
CA MET A 693 10.94 29.67 17.93
C MET A 693 11.27 29.43 16.45
N ASN A 694 12.25 30.15 15.92
CA ASN A 694 12.64 30.14 14.50
C ASN A 694 13.97 29.40 14.25
N HIS A 695 14.47 28.69 15.26
CA HIS A 695 15.67 27.90 15.22
C HIS A 695 15.49 26.63 16.05
N TRP A 696 16.37 25.66 15.84
CA TRP A 696 16.41 24.42 16.63
C TRP A 696 17.13 24.66 17.95
N LEU A 697 16.45 24.32 19.05
CA LEU A 697 17.08 24.21 20.37
C LEU A 697 17.73 22.84 20.49
N ARG A 698 19.02 22.81 20.79
CA ARG A 698 19.75 21.57 20.99
C ARG A 698 19.47 21.00 22.37
N ALA A 699 18.85 19.81 22.41
CA ALA A 699 18.72 19.03 23.63
C ALA A 699 20.11 18.63 24.17
N PRO A 700 20.33 18.66 25.50
CA PRO A 700 21.61 18.27 26.10
C PRO A 700 21.96 16.78 25.90
N GLN A 701 20.96 15.92 25.77
CA GLN A 701 21.12 14.47 25.63
C GLN A 701 20.68 13.99 24.23
N GLN A 702 21.09 12.78 23.85
CA GLN A 702 20.67 12.10 22.63
C GLN A 702 19.16 11.79 22.64
N ALA A 703 18.52 11.66 21.48
CA ALA A 703 17.08 11.44 21.40
C ALA A 703 16.62 10.17 22.14
N ALA A 704 17.41 9.09 22.08
CA ALA A 704 17.10 7.83 22.76
C ALA A 704 17.01 7.98 24.30
N TYR A 705 17.72 8.95 24.88
CA TYR A 705 17.65 9.23 26.33
C TYR A 705 16.26 9.74 26.76
N TYR A 706 15.54 10.43 25.87
CA TYR A 706 14.18 10.90 26.13
C TYR A 706 13.11 9.86 25.80
N SER A 707 13.50 8.73 25.19
CA SER A 707 12.60 7.63 24.89
C SER A 707 12.38 6.74 26.12
N ARG A 708 11.14 6.29 26.31
CA ARG A 708 10.74 5.30 27.31
C ARG A 708 9.73 4.37 26.65
N ARG A 709 9.59 3.15 27.17
CA ARG A 709 8.64 2.21 26.59
C ARG A 709 7.22 2.58 27.03
N ALA A 710 6.23 2.34 26.18
CA ALA A 710 4.84 2.71 26.47
C ALA A 710 4.25 2.00 27.71
N ASP A 711 4.76 0.81 28.05
CA ASP A 711 4.40 0.06 29.26
C ASP A 711 4.91 0.71 30.56
N ASP A 712 5.98 1.52 30.50
CA ASP A 712 6.52 2.25 31.66
C ASP A 712 5.52 3.25 32.24
N PHE A 713 4.51 3.65 31.46
CA PHE A 713 3.49 4.64 31.83
C PHE A 713 2.15 4.02 32.25
N ARG A 714 2.03 2.70 32.29
CA ARG A 714 0.81 2.03 32.76
C ARG A 714 0.62 2.22 34.27
N GLY A 715 -0.59 2.57 34.69
CA GLY A 715 -0.98 2.76 36.09
C GLY A 715 -1.07 4.22 36.56
N VAL A 716 -1.44 4.43 37.82
CA VAL A 716 -1.81 5.74 38.40
C VAL A 716 -0.72 6.83 38.36
N ASP A 717 0.54 6.44 38.15
CA ASP A 717 1.69 7.36 38.12
C ASP A 717 2.19 7.70 36.70
N GLY A 718 1.53 7.23 35.63
CA GLY A 718 1.93 7.48 34.24
C GLY A 718 2.12 8.96 33.90
N ASN A 719 1.15 9.82 34.25
CA ASN A 719 1.25 11.26 34.03
C ASN A 719 2.42 11.92 34.78
N LYS A 720 2.75 11.45 36.00
CA LYS A 720 3.90 11.97 36.75
C LYS A 720 5.22 11.64 36.06
N LYS A 721 5.33 10.45 35.48
CA LYS A 721 6.51 10.02 34.73
C LYS A 721 6.68 10.81 33.42
N LEU A 722 5.59 11.05 32.69
CA LEU A 722 5.60 11.92 31.50
C LEU A 722 5.96 13.37 31.86
N ALA A 723 5.44 13.88 32.98
CA ALA A 723 5.80 15.20 33.48
C ALA A 723 7.29 15.31 33.84
N ALA A 724 7.91 14.25 34.37
CA ALA A 724 9.33 14.26 34.65
C ALA A 724 10.16 14.42 33.35
N ILE A 725 9.78 13.74 32.27
CA ILE A 725 10.47 13.88 30.97
C ILE A 725 10.24 15.28 30.39
N ALA A 726 9.01 15.79 30.45
CA ALA A 726 8.72 17.15 29.98
C ALA A 726 9.49 18.20 30.76
N GLN A 727 9.68 18.02 32.07
CA GLN A 727 10.50 18.91 32.89
C GLN A 727 11.92 19.03 32.33
N GLU A 728 12.53 17.94 31.87
CA GLU A 728 13.87 17.96 31.28
C GLU A 728 13.94 18.76 29.98
N TYR A 729 12.87 18.79 29.18
CA TYR A 729 12.76 19.71 28.03
C TYR A 729 12.66 21.16 28.50
N LEU A 730 11.77 21.44 29.45
CA LEU A 730 11.51 22.80 29.93
C LEU A 730 12.72 23.44 30.61
N ASP A 731 13.58 22.64 31.27
CA ASP A 731 14.79 23.09 31.96
C ASP A 731 15.77 23.84 31.05
N PHE A 732 15.86 23.46 29.77
CA PHE A 732 16.69 24.19 28.81
C PHE A 732 15.91 25.22 28.00
N ILE A 733 14.63 24.97 27.69
CA ILE A 733 13.78 25.92 26.93
C ILE A 733 13.60 27.24 27.68
N THR A 734 13.39 27.20 29.01
CA THR A 734 13.18 28.39 29.85
C THR A 734 14.38 29.36 29.86
N ASN A 735 15.55 28.92 29.40
CA ASN A 735 16.70 29.81 29.30
C ASN A 735 16.59 30.80 28.15
N GLU A 736 15.78 30.48 27.13
CA GLU A 736 15.61 31.28 25.92
C GLU A 736 14.25 31.96 25.82
N VAL A 737 13.20 31.36 26.39
CA VAL A 737 11.83 31.87 26.31
C VAL A 737 11.19 31.91 27.69
N ASP A 738 10.53 33.03 27.99
CA ASP A 738 9.68 33.17 29.18
C ASP A 738 8.42 32.32 29.01
N LEU A 739 8.42 31.17 29.67
CA LEU A 739 7.37 30.16 29.56
C LEU A 739 6.09 30.53 30.32
N SER A 740 6.15 31.50 31.25
CA SER A 740 4.98 31.94 32.04
C SER A 740 3.87 32.57 31.20
N LYS A 741 4.18 32.91 29.93
CA LYS A 741 3.23 33.52 28.97
C LYS A 741 2.30 32.52 28.30
N TYR A 742 2.62 31.23 28.35
CA TYR A 742 1.97 30.19 27.56
C TYR A 742 1.23 29.20 28.44
N GLN A 743 0.09 28.73 27.95
CA GLN A 743 -0.67 27.64 28.58
C GLN A 743 -0.25 26.27 28.04
N THR A 744 0.23 26.23 26.79
CA THR A 744 0.56 24.99 26.08
C THR A 744 1.88 25.12 25.33
N ILE A 745 2.75 24.12 25.46
CA ILE A 745 4.01 24.01 24.72
C ILE A 745 3.94 22.82 23.77
N TYR A 746 4.23 23.04 22.50
CA TYR A 746 4.33 21.99 21.49
C TYR A 746 5.80 21.76 21.13
N ILE A 747 6.31 20.56 21.35
CA ILE A 747 7.67 20.21 20.93
C ILE A 747 7.61 19.65 19.50
N LEU A 748 8.42 20.23 18.62
CA LEU A 748 8.60 19.82 17.24
C LEU A 748 9.95 19.12 17.09
N TYR A 749 9.95 17.83 16.77
CA TYR A 749 11.18 17.05 16.52
C TYR A 749 11.62 17.09 15.05
N PRO A 750 12.90 16.78 14.75
CA PRO A 750 13.39 16.64 13.38
C PRO A 750 12.69 15.49 12.66
N THR A 751 12.50 15.60 11.35
CA THR A 751 11.79 14.58 10.55
C THR A 751 12.51 13.23 10.53
N LYS A 752 13.83 13.23 10.69
CA LYS A 752 14.66 12.01 10.71
C LYS A 752 14.67 11.30 12.06
N GLN A 753 14.06 11.88 13.09
CA GLN A 753 14.01 11.31 14.42
C GLN A 753 13.21 10.00 14.39
N ASN A 754 13.85 8.88 14.77
CA ASN A 754 13.25 7.55 14.68
C ASN A 754 13.42 6.67 15.94
N VAL A 755 13.64 7.28 17.12
CA VAL A 755 13.95 6.54 18.36
C VAL A 755 13.10 6.89 19.57
N ILE A 756 12.24 7.93 19.50
CA ILE A 756 11.40 8.37 20.63
C ILE A 756 10.05 7.73 20.40
N GLU A 757 9.74 6.68 21.16
CA GLU A 757 8.62 5.78 20.84
C GLU A 757 7.30 6.17 21.53
N THR A 758 7.33 7.06 22.52
CA THR A 758 6.15 7.41 23.33
C THR A 758 5.76 8.88 23.16
N ASP A 759 4.47 9.15 22.99
CA ASP A 759 3.95 10.52 22.92
C ASP A 759 4.11 11.21 24.28
N LEU A 760 4.61 12.45 24.27
CA LEU A 760 4.80 13.23 25.49
C LEU A 760 3.55 14.07 25.71
N VAL A 761 2.67 13.67 26.64
CA VAL A 761 1.36 14.35 26.85
C VAL A 761 1.00 14.73 28.30
N PRO A 762 1.91 15.30 29.11
CA PRO A 762 1.50 15.87 30.40
C PRO A 762 0.57 17.08 30.21
N ARG A 763 -0.61 17.01 30.85
CA ARG A 763 -1.69 18.00 30.73
C ARG A 763 -1.84 18.78 32.02
N VAL A 764 -2.01 20.10 31.91
CA VAL A 764 -2.29 21.04 33.02
C VAL A 764 -1.45 20.71 34.27
N THR A 765 -0.15 20.54 34.06
CA THR A 765 0.79 20.05 35.06
C THR A 765 1.67 21.19 35.56
N GLN A 766 2.06 21.12 36.83
CA GLN A 766 2.97 22.08 37.44
C GLN A 766 4.42 21.74 37.09
N PHE A 767 5.14 22.71 36.52
CA PHE A 767 6.55 22.62 36.17
C PHE A 767 7.36 23.72 36.84
N LYS A 768 8.66 23.45 37.03
CA LYS A 768 9.63 24.46 37.48
C LYS A 768 10.29 25.09 36.26
N THR A 769 10.31 26.39 36.18
CA THR A 769 11.02 27.15 35.15
C THR A 769 11.84 28.25 35.79
N LYS A 770 12.64 28.97 34.99
CA LYS A 770 13.45 30.10 35.45
C LYS A 770 12.57 31.24 36.01
N GLU A 771 11.35 31.36 35.52
CA GLU A 771 10.37 32.37 35.96
C GLU A 771 9.65 31.97 37.26
N GLY A 772 9.89 30.75 37.75
CA GLY A 772 9.27 30.20 38.94
C GLY A 772 8.46 28.95 38.62
N THR A 773 7.40 28.73 39.38
CA THR A 773 6.50 27.60 39.15
C THR A 773 5.38 28.02 38.20
N VAL A 774 5.21 27.27 37.11
CA VAL A 774 4.19 27.51 36.08
C VAL A 774 3.33 26.28 35.90
N ILE A 775 2.06 26.47 35.54
CA ILE A 775 1.16 25.39 35.15
C ILE A 775 1.03 25.46 33.63
N MET A 776 1.19 24.33 32.93
CA MET A 776 1.01 24.25 31.48
C MET A 776 0.80 22.81 31.02
N SER A 777 0.38 22.65 29.78
CA SER A 777 0.43 21.37 29.06
C SER A 777 1.64 21.33 28.13
N VAL A 778 2.26 20.16 27.97
CA VAL A 778 3.39 19.96 27.04
C VAL A 778 3.07 18.77 26.15
N PHE A 779 3.15 18.98 24.83
CA PHE A 779 2.78 17.96 23.84
C PHE A 779 3.91 17.72 22.85
N ALA A 780 4.30 16.46 22.67
CA ALA A 780 5.26 16.05 21.64
C ALA A 780 4.84 14.72 21.01
N ARG A 781 5.10 14.62 19.70
CA ARG A 781 4.75 13.45 18.89
C ARG A 781 5.83 12.37 18.98
N SER A 782 5.45 11.10 19.04
CA SER A 782 6.33 9.93 18.97
C SER A 782 6.64 9.45 17.54
N LEU A 783 7.53 8.47 17.44
CA LEU A 783 7.79 7.65 16.26
C LEU A 783 6.52 6.93 15.79
N TYR A 784 5.67 6.49 16.72
CA TYR A 784 4.43 5.78 16.38
C TYR A 784 3.52 6.65 15.52
N THR A 785 3.15 7.81 16.05
CA THR A 785 2.33 8.81 15.35
C THR A 785 3.05 9.47 14.16
N TYR A 786 4.39 9.36 14.07
CA TYR A 786 5.13 9.67 12.83
C TYR A 786 4.94 8.63 11.73
N ASN A 787 5.04 7.34 12.07
CA ASN A 787 4.84 6.25 11.12
C ASN A 787 3.41 6.21 10.58
N GLU A 788 2.45 6.75 11.31
CA GLU A 788 1.05 6.89 10.87
C GLU A 788 0.79 8.07 9.92
N ASN A 789 1.84 8.78 9.49
CA ASN A 789 1.77 9.99 8.66
C ASN A 789 0.87 11.10 9.26
N THR A 790 0.68 11.12 10.58
CA THR A 790 -0.16 12.12 11.25
C THR A 790 0.44 13.51 11.16
N PRO A 791 -0.29 14.50 10.62
CA PRO A 791 0.15 15.89 10.68
C PRO A 791 0.32 16.32 12.14
N GLN A 792 1.46 16.91 12.51
CA GLN A 792 1.73 17.23 13.93
C GLN A 792 0.69 18.19 14.53
N TRP A 793 0.22 19.17 13.74
CA TRP A 793 -0.85 20.07 14.16
C TRP A 793 -2.15 19.35 14.55
N ALA A 794 -2.46 18.22 13.91
CA ALA A 794 -3.68 17.45 14.21
C ALA A 794 -3.59 16.80 15.59
N MET A 795 -2.47 16.15 15.89
CA MET A 795 -2.21 15.62 17.24
C MET A 795 -2.26 16.74 18.28
N TRP A 796 -1.62 17.89 18.02
CA TRP A 796 -1.68 19.03 18.94
C TRP A 796 -3.10 19.49 19.24
N ILE A 797 -3.98 19.55 18.23
CA ILE A 797 -5.38 19.90 18.42
C ILE A 797 -6.12 18.81 19.19
N HIS A 798 -5.89 17.54 18.88
CA HIS A 798 -6.47 16.40 19.60
C HIS A 798 -6.14 16.50 21.10
N GLU A 799 -4.87 16.65 21.44
CA GLU A 799 -4.43 16.73 22.83
C GLU A 799 -4.96 17.97 23.55
N THR A 800 -5.02 19.10 22.85
CA THR A 800 -5.61 20.33 23.37
C THR A 800 -7.14 20.20 23.54
N GLY A 801 -7.80 19.36 22.72
CA GLY A 801 -9.21 19.03 22.85
C GLY A 801 -9.55 18.43 24.21
N HIS A 802 -8.66 17.60 24.76
CA HIS A 802 -8.80 17.10 26.13
C HIS A 802 -8.67 18.23 27.17
N ASP A 803 -7.76 19.18 26.97
CA ASP A 803 -7.62 20.34 27.87
C ASP A 803 -8.86 21.26 27.82
N TRP A 804 -9.51 21.38 26.66
CA TRP A 804 -10.82 22.04 26.51
C TRP A 804 -11.92 21.33 27.28
N GLY A 805 -11.73 20.06 27.64
CA GLY A 805 -12.64 19.21 28.41
C GLY A 805 -13.42 18.20 27.58
N LEU A 806 -13.05 17.96 26.32
CA LEU A 806 -13.61 16.87 25.54
C LEU A 806 -13.10 15.53 26.06
N ILE A 807 -14.02 14.57 26.21
CA ILE A 807 -13.69 13.20 26.64
C ILE A 807 -12.87 12.50 25.55
N GLY A 808 -13.23 12.68 24.27
CA GLY A 808 -12.59 12.03 23.13
C GLY A 808 -12.78 10.51 23.09
N HIS A 809 -12.11 9.86 22.15
CA HIS A 809 -12.06 8.40 21.94
C HIS A 809 -13.42 7.70 21.85
N ALA A 810 -14.47 8.43 21.46
CA ALA A 810 -15.82 7.91 21.22
C ALA A 810 -16.61 8.91 20.35
N PRO A 811 -17.60 8.46 19.56
CA PRO A 811 -18.02 7.06 19.36
C PRO A 811 -16.98 6.26 18.55
N GLY A 812 -16.91 4.94 18.74
CA GLY A 812 -15.94 4.11 18.01
C GLY A 812 -14.49 4.47 18.35
N ASN A 813 -14.00 4.13 19.54
CA ASN A 813 -12.61 4.39 19.95
C ASN A 813 -11.62 3.90 18.87
N GLY A 814 -10.78 4.80 18.36
CA GLY A 814 -9.85 4.51 17.26
C GLY A 814 -10.44 4.68 15.85
N PHE A 815 -11.76 4.79 15.69
CA PHE A 815 -12.36 4.93 14.36
C PHE A 815 -11.87 6.23 13.70
N PRO A 816 -11.54 6.21 12.39
CA PRO A 816 -10.91 7.32 11.68
C PRO A 816 -11.91 8.40 11.23
N LEU A 817 -13.00 8.58 11.97
CA LEU A 817 -14.17 9.37 11.59
C LEU A 817 -14.18 10.79 12.17
N GLY A 818 -13.22 11.09 13.05
CA GLY A 818 -13.09 12.41 13.63
C GLY A 818 -11.83 12.53 14.48
N LEU A 819 -11.37 13.77 14.59
CA LEU A 819 -10.10 14.12 15.22
C LEU A 819 -10.03 13.66 16.67
N MET A 820 -11.11 13.82 17.43
CA MET A 820 -11.16 13.42 18.84
C MET A 820 -11.39 11.92 19.04
N GLN A 821 -11.85 11.18 18.01
CA GLN A 821 -11.98 9.72 18.06
C GLN A 821 -10.62 9.06 17.84
N ASN A 822 -9.83 9.60 16.91
CA ASN A 822 -8.47 9.17 16.60
C ASN A 822 -7.68 10.31 15.93
N ASN A 823 -6.63 10.80 16.59
CA ASN A 823 -5.69 11.78 16.02
C ASN A 823 -5.01 11.27 14.74
N ASP A 824 -4.94 9.95 14.57
CA ASP A 824 -4.36 9.30 13.40
C ASP A 824 -5.39 8.97 12.30
N GLY A 825 -6.66 9.37 12.49
CA GLY A 825 -7.76 9.09 11.57
C GLY A 825 -7.72 9.87 10.25
N ALA A 826 -8.43 9.37 9.24
CA ALA A 826 -8.57 10.05 7.94
C ALA A 826 -9.38 11.36 8.03
N SER A 827 -10.41 11.39 8.89
CA SER A 827 -11.16 12.63 9.16
C SER A 827 -10.46 13.45 10.25
N GLN A 828 -10.12 14.69 9.90
CA GLN A 828 -9.63 15.73 10.81
C GLN A 828 -10.77 16.62 11.33
N SER A 829 -12.03 16.25 11.12
CA SER A 829 -13.18 17.01 11.59
C SER A 829 -13.50 16.70 13.07
N LEU A 830 -14.21 17.61 13.75
CA LEU A 830 -14.87 17.25 15.01
C LEU A 830 -16.14 16.43 14.70
N SER A 831 -16.45 15.46 15.57
CA SER A 831 -17.78 14.84 15.58
C SER A 831 -18.85 15.92 15.76
N ALA A 832 -20.07 15.69 15.27
CA ALA A 832 -21.15 16.64 15.42
C ALA A 832 -21.42 16.96 16.91
N TRP A 833 -21.33 15.96 17.77
CA TRP A 833 -21.46 16.14 19.21
C TRP A 833 -20.36 17.01 19.81
N ASP A 834 -19.08 16.72 19.55
CA ASP A 834 -17.98 17.51 20.13
C ASP A 834 -18.06 18.97 19.68
N TRP A 835 -18.36 19.19 18.40
CA TRP A 835 -18.50 20.53 17.84
C TRP A 835 -19.69 21.30 18.46
N PHE A 836 -20.80 20.61 18.71
CA PHE A 836 -21.97 21.17 19.39
C PHE A 836 -21.71 21.44 20.88
N LEU A 837 -21.07 20.49 21.57
CA LEU A 837 -20.79 20.52 23.00
C LEU A 837 -19.82 21.65 23.38
N LEU A 838 -18.82 21.94 22.54
CA LEU A 838 -17.97 23.13 22.70
C LEU A 838 -18.73 24.45 22.53
N GLY A 839 -19.98 24.40 22.10
CA GLY A 839 -20.78 25.55 21.73
C GLY A 839 -20.24 26.24 20.48
N TRP A 840 -19.48 25.55 19.64
CA TRP A 840 -18.81 26.11 18.47
C TRP A 840 -19.65 25.99 17.20
N MET A 841 -20.50 24.96 17.11
CA MET A 841 -21.42 24.78 15.99
C MET A 841 -22.52 25.86 15.99
N PRO A 842 -22.71 26.61 14.89
CA PRO A 842 -23.83 27.55 14.77
C PRO A 842 -25.19 26.84 14.88
N PRO A 843 -26.20 27.42 15.56
CA PRO A 843 -27.54 26.83 15.64
C PRO A 843 -28.19 26.56 14.28
N THR A 844 -27.85 27.35 13.26
CA THR A 844 -28.34 27.19 11.88
C THR A 844 -27.78 25.96 11.15
N GLN A 845 -26.86 25.22 11.75
CA GLN A 845 -26.30 23.98 11.23
C GLN A 845 -26.86 22.74 11.97
N ILE A 846 -27.83 22.92 12.87
CA ILE A 846 -28.39 21.84 13.70
C ILE A 846 -29.89 21.74 13.43
N TYR A 847 -30.34 20.56 13.04
CA TYR A 847 -31.75 20.21 13.06
C TYR A 847 -32.09 19.58 14.42
N CYS A 848 -32.99 20.20 15.20
CA CYS A 848 -33.38 19.74 16.53
C CYS A 848 -34.87 19.34 16.57
N ASP A 849 -35.16 18.16 17.12
CA ASP A 849 -36.51 17.66 17.41
C ASP A 849 -36.48 16.73 18.66
N SER A 850 -37.62 16.18 19.07
CA SER A 850 -37.74 15.22 20.17
C SER A 850 -38.61 14.04 19.79
N LEU A 851 -38.33 12.86 20.36
CA LEU A 851 -39.15 11.66 20.16
C LEU A 851 -40.63 11.88 20.54
N ALA A 852 -40.89 12.73 21.54
CA ALA A 852 -42.23 13.06 21.99
C ALA A 852 -43.04 13.81 20.92
N THR A 853 -42.41 14.73 20.19
CA THR A 853 -43.04 15.63 19.22
C THR A 853 -42.80 15.25 17.76
N LEU A 854 -41.97 14.22 17.53
CA LEU A 854 -41.45 13.87 16.22
C LEU A 854 -42.56 13.67 15.19
N LYS A 855 -42.44 14.40 14.08
CA LYS A 855 -43.23 14.21 12.85
C LYS A 855 -42.32 13.79 11.72
N ASN A 856 -42.90 13.23 10.66
CA ASN A 856 -42.12 12.87 9.49
C ASN A 856 -41.47 14.11 8.87
N ALA A 857 -40.16 14.04 8.64
CA ALA A 857 -39.37 15.13 8.06
C ALA A 857 -38.28 14.58 7.13
N SER A 858 -37.85 15.38 6.18
CA SER A 858 -36.63 15.12 5.39
C SER A 858 -35.63 16.22 5.68
N VAL A 859 -34.42 15.84 6.07
CA VAL A 859 -33.34 16.76 6.44
C VAL A 859 -32.15 16.52 5.54
N ILE A 860 -31.57 17.60 5.02
CA ILE A 860 -30.37 17.56 4.20
C ILE A 860 -29.15 17.81 5.09
N LEU A 861 -28.19 16.89 5.08
CA LEU A 861 -26.93 16.94 5.81
C LEU A 861 -25.77 17.18 4.86
N SER A 862 -24.80 17.96 5.34
CA SER A 862 -23.50 18.15 4.72
C SER A 862 -22.43 17.39 5.50
N PRO A 863 -21.46 16.72 4.83
CA PRO A 863 -20.33 16.08 5.47
C PRO A 863 -19.59 16.97 6.46
N LEU A 864 -19.20 16.46 7.63
CA LEU A 864 -18.44 17.19 8.64
C LEU A 864 -17.09 17.69 8.12
N GLU A 865 -16.49 16.98 7.17
CA GLU A 865 -15.19 17.28 6.61
C GLU A 865 -15.19 18.47 5.63
N ARG A 866 -16.38 18.92 5.19
CA ARG A 866 -16.51 20.05 4.25
C ARG A 866 -16.70 21.37 4.99
N GLU A 867 -15.96 22.38 4.55
CA GLU A 867 -16.17 23.75 5.00
C GLU A 867 -17.38 24.40 4.35
N ASP A 868 -18.52 24.37 5.02
CA ASP A 868 -19.72 25.08 4.58
C ASP A 868 -20.57 25.55 5.78
N SER A 869 -21.71 26.17 5.46
CA SER A 869 -22.70 26.63 6.42
C SER A 869 -23.94 25.76 6.49
N GLN A 870 -23.95 24.58 5.86
CA GLN A 870 -25.13 23.72 5.74
C GLN A 870 -25.36 22.90 7.00
N THR A 871 -26.52 22.24 7.12
CA THR A 871 -26.83 21.43 8.30
C THR A 871 -25.79 20.30 8.43
N LYS A 872 -25.20 20.17 9.62
CA LYS A 872 -24.16 19.17 9.95
C LYS A 872 -24.67 18.07 10.88
N MET A 873 -25.73 18.36 11.62
CA MET A 873 -26.22 17.52 12.71
C MET A 873 -27.74 17.43 12.69
N ILE A 874 -28.27 16.21 12.79
CA ILE A 874 -29.64 15.96 13.22
C ILE A 874 -29.57 15.49 14.67
N ALA A 875 -30.34 16.13 15.55
CA ALA A 875 -30.37 15.87 16.98
C ALA A 875 -31.81 15.58 17.42
N ILE A 876 -32.06 14.37 17.91
CA ILE A 876 -33.38 13.95 18.43
C ILE A 876 -33.26 13.69 19.92
N VAL A 877 -33.94 14.50 20.73
CA VAL A 877 -34.04 14.30 22.18
C VAL A 877 -34.85 13.04 22.45
N LEU A 878 -34.21 12.03 23.06
CA LEU A 878 -34.87 10.80 23.48
C LEU A 878 -35.45 10.96 24.89
N ASP A 879 -34.66 11.55 25.80
CA ASP A 879 -35.05 11.92 27.16
C ASP A 879 -34.11 13.00 27.72
N SER A 880 -34.13 13.25 29.04
CA SER A 880 -33.34 14.31 29.67
C SER A 880 -31.83 14.11 29.65
N HIS A 881 -31.34 12.91 29.31
CA HIS A 881 -29.91 12.55 29.32
C HIS A 881 -29.43 11.84 28.05
N ARG A 882 -30.33 11.51 27.13
CA ARG A 882 -29.99 10.82 25.88
C ARG A 882 -30.38 11.63 24.65
N LEU A 883 -29.39 11.88 23.80
CA LEU A 883 -29.55 12.57 22.52
C LEU A 883 -29.12 11.64 21.38
N LEU A 884 -30.02 11.37 20.45
CA LEU A 884 -29.70 10.61 19.23
C LEU A 884 -29.20 11.57 18.15
N ILE A 885 -28.05 11.25 17.58
CA ILE A 885 -27.35 12.06 16.60
C ILE A 885 -27.19 11.29 15.29
N ILE A 886 -27.46 11.96 14.17
CA ILE A 886 -27.07 11.51 12.83
C ILE A 886 -26.13 12.56 12.24
N GLU A 887 -25.00 12.11 11.71
CA GLU A 887 -24.03 12.94 11.01
C GLU A 887 -23.64 12.31 9.66
N SER A 888 -23.20 13.17 8.74
CA SER A 888 -22.71 12.77 7.42
C SER A 888 -21.19 12.88 7.38
N HIS A 889 -20.55 11.90 6.76
CA HIS A 889 -19.13 11.89 6.48
C HIS A 889 -18.87 11.82 4.98
N GLY A 890 -17.78 12.44 4.55
CA GLY A 890 -17.44 12.56 3.15
C GLY A 890 -16.07 13.18 2.91
N VAL A 891 -15.71 13.30 1.64
CA VAL A 891 -14.46 13.98 1.25
C VAL A 891 -14.66 15.49 1.32
N GLY A 892 -13.80 16.17 2.08
CA GLY A 892 -13.78 17.62 2.24
C GLY A 892 -12.37 18.14 2.55
N LYS A 893 -12.25 19.41 2.97
CA LYS A 893 -10.96 20.02 3.33
C LYS A 893 -10.29 19.31 4.51
N TRP A 894 -11.10 18.82 5.44
CA TRP A 894 -10.65 18.15 6.66
C TRP A 894 -10.59 16.63 6.48
N TRP A 895 -10.55 16.16 5.25
CA TRP A 895 -10.35 14.77 4.91
C TRP A 895 -8.94 14.59 4.34
N ASP A 896 -8.17 13.66 4.91
CA ASP A 896 -6.85 13.31 4.42
C ASP A 896 -6.74 11.80 4.24
N ARG A 897 -6.45 11.35 3.00
CA ARG A 897 -6.28 9.94 2.71
C ARG A 897 -4.88 9.53 3.16
N ARG A 898 -4.83 8.85 4.30
CA ARG A 898 -3.57 8.35 4.85
C ARG A 898 -3.23 7.00 4.23
N ASP A 899 -2.29 7.00 3.30
CA ASP A 899 -1.91 5.82 2.51
C ASP A 899 -1.32 4.65 3.34
N ASN A 900 -0.97 4.88 4.61
CA ASN A 900 -0.46 3.85 5.53
C ASN A 900 -1.58 3.07 6.27
N HIS A 901 -2.86 3.40 6.06
CA HIS A 901 -3.99 2.74 6.70
C HIS A 901 -4.83 1.96 5.66
N ASP A 902 -5.26 0.73 5.99
CA ASP A 902 -6.11 -0.12 5.13
C ASP A 902 -7.57 0.34 5.12
N TYR A 903 -7.80 1.57 4.65
CA TYR A 903 -9.14 2.07 4.41
C TYR A 903 -9.66 1.54 3.07
N ASN A 904 -10.57 0.57 3.09
CA ASN A 904 -11.26 0.11 1.88
C ASN A 904 -12.31 1.14 1.40
N ILE A 905 -11.87 2.35 1.05
CA ILE A 905 -12.72 3.51 0.77
C ILE A 905 -12.48 4.12 -0.63
N GLY A 906 -11.85 3.35 -1.52
CA GLY A 906 -11.66 3.77 -2.91
C GLY A 906 -10.67 4.94 -3.09
N THR A 907 -10.68 5.58 -4.25
CA THR A 907 -9.60 6.54 -4.62
C THR A 907 -9.76 7.94 -4.06
N SER A 908 -10.99 8.40 -3.80
CA SER A 908 -11.25 9.75 -3.27
C SER A 908 -11.58 9.78 -1.78
N GLY A 909 -12.10 8.68 -1.21
CA GLY A 909 -12.59 8.57 0.16
C GLY A 909 -14.00 7.95 0.21
N PHE A 910 -14.58 7.83 1.40
CA PHE A 910 -15.93 7.27 1.57
C PHE A 910 -16.99 8.35 1.75
N TYR A 911 -18.26 7.96 1.57
CA TYR A 911 -19.41 8.78 1.90
C TYR A 911 -20.44 7.92 2.62
N GLY A 912 -21.04 8.44 3.67
CA GLY A 912 -22.07 7.72 4.40
C GLY A 912 -22.55 8.45 5.64
N LEU A 913 -23.63 7.94 6.21
CA LEU A 913 -24.21 8.44 7.44
C LEU A 913 -23.83 7.54 8.60
N THR A 914 -23.56 8.14 9.75
CA THR A 914 -23.39 7.43 11.02
C THR A 914 -24.45 7.90 12.00
N ALA A 915 -24.80 7.03 12.94
CA ALA A 915 -25.78 7.30 13.98
C ALA A 915 -25.19 6.92 15.34
N TYR A 916 -25.47 7.69 16.38
CA TYR A 916 -25.06 7.36 17.75
C TYR A 916 -25.92 8.04 18.81
N ILE A 917 -26.03 7.41 19.98
CA ILE A 917 -26.66 8.01 21.16
C ILE A 917 -25.59 8.57 22.07
N VAL A 918 -25.73 9.84 22.43
CA VAL A 918 -24.96 10.49 23.49
C VAL A 918 -25.71 10.36 24.81
N GLU A 919 -25.05 9.79 25.81
CA GLU A 919 -25.51 9.66 27.19
C GLU A 919 -24.76 10.63 28.11
N THR A 920 -25.41 11.73 28.50
CA THR A 920 -24.73 12.84 29.19
C THR A 920 -24.37 12.56 30.65
N MET A 921 -24.74 11.41 31.20
CA MET A 921 -24.47 11.04 32.60
C MET A 921 -23.36 9.99 32.76
N ILE A 922 -22.84 9.46 31.65
CA ILE A 922 -21.80 8.42 31.65
C ILE A 922 -20.42 9.07 31.48
N GLU A 923 -19.49 8.71 32.36
CA GLU A 923 -18.07 8.94 32.16
C GLU A 923 -17.50 7.79 31.31
N SER A 924 -16.60 8.09 30.37
CA SER A 924 -15.85 7.02 29.69
C SER A 924 -14.58 6.72 30.47
N PRO A 925 -14.21 5.45 30.67
CA PRO A 925 -12.96 5.10 31.35
C PRO A 925 -11.77 5.65 30.55
N SER A 926 -10.73 6.09 31.28
CA SER A 926 -9.48 6.52 30.65
C SER A 926 -8.80 5.35 29.95
N MET A 927 -8.07 5.62 28.86
CA MET A 927 -7.48 4.64 27.93
C MET A 927 -6.47 3.65 28.54
N GLN A 928 -6.26 3.60 29.85
CA GLN A 928 -5.12 2.85 30.40
C GLN A 928 -5.43 1.80 31.46
N THR A 929 -6.67 1.64 31.92
CA THR A 929 -7.08 0.50 32.76
C THR A 929 -8.55 0.68 33.14
N ASP A 930 -9.36 -0.38 33.06
CA ASP A 930 -10.32 -0.54 34.16
C ASP A 930 -9.49 -0.87 35.41
N GLY A 931 -9.96 -0.50 36.60
CA GLY A 931 -9.25 -0.79 37.86
C GLY A 931 -9.05 -2.29 38.17
N LEU A 932 -9.15 -3.18 37.16
CA LEU A 932 -9.08 -4.63 37.20
C LEU A 932 -8.00 -5.21 36.25
N GLY A 933 -7.32 -4.40 35.44
CA GLY A 933 -6.14 -4.86 34.67
C GLY A 933 -6.45 -5.68 33.43
N ILE A 934 -7.60 -5.46 32.77
CA ILE A 934 -7.91 -6.15 31.50
C ILE A 934 -7.11 -5.52 30.34
N VAL A 935 -6.54 -6.37 29.48
CA VAL A 935 -5.86 -6.00 28.24
C VAL A 935 -6.89 -5.57 27.19
N LEU A 936 -6.73 -4.38 26.61
CA LEU A 936 -7.59 -3.78 25.56
C LEU A 936 -7.57 -4.52 24.20
N SER A 937 -7.19 -5.81 24.15
CA SER A 937 -7.19 -6.59 22.91
C SER A 937 -8.60 -6.88 22.38
N ASP A 938 -9.62 -6.79 23.24
CA ASP A 938 -11.01 -7.17 22.94
C ASP A 938 -11.95 -5.95 22.79
N ASP A 939 -11.41 -4.74 22.93
CA ASP A 939 -12.13 -3.50 22.72
C ASP A 939 -12.05 -3.09 21.24
N ASP A 940 -13.15 -3.28 20.52
CA ASP A 940 -13.29 -2.85 19.13
C ASP A 940 -13.69 -1.37 18.99
N GLY A 941 -13.70 -0.64 20.10
CA GLY A 941 -14.10 0.75 20.20
C GLY A 941 -15.60 1.00 20.25
N ASN A 942 -16.41 -0.02 20.00
CA ASN A 942 -17.87 0.02 20.01
C ASN A 942 -18.52 -1.13 20.83
N ASN A 943 -17.71 -1.91 21.55
CA ASN A 943 -18.10 -3.08 22.32
C ASN A 943 -18.89 -2.68 23.58
N ASP A 944 -20.01 -3.35 23.83
CA ASP A 944 -20.91 -3.11 24.96
C ASP A 944 -20.30 -3.36 26.35
N VAL A 945 -19.23 -4.15 26.42
CA VAL A 945 -18.48 -4.40 27.66
C VAL A 945 -17.89 -3.12 28.24
N TYR A 946 -17.39 -2.22 27.38
CA TYR A 946 -16.77 -0.96 27.81
C TYR A 946 -17.81 0.15 27.83
N LYS A 947 -18.17 0.64 29.03
CA LYS A 947 -19.11 1.76 29.17
C LYS A 947 -18.51 3.03 28.58
N ARG A 948 -19.22 3.67 27.66
CA ARG A 948 -18.83 4.93 27.00
C ARG A 948 -20.00 5.89 26.98
N PHE A 949 -19.70 7.19 26.90
CA PHE A 949 -20.74 8.21 26.78
C PHE A 949 -21.46 8.17 25.42
N THR A 950 -20.86 7.52 24.42
CA THR A 950 -21.45 7.37 23.08
C THR A 950 -20.81 6.20 22.34
N LYS A 951 -21.58 5.57 21.45
CA LYS A 951 -21.19 4.47 20.56
C LYS A 951 -21.98 4.56 19.26
N PHE A 952 -21.41 4.09 18.16
CA PHE A 952 -22.10 4.02 16.88
C PHE A 952 -23.20 2.95 16.91
N GLU A 953 -24.33 3.28 16.31
CA GLU A 953 -25.48 2.41 16.16
C GLU A 953 -25.40 1.65 14.85
N LYS A 954 -25.79 0.38 14.86
CA LYS A 954 -25.76 -0.46 13.66
C LYS A 954 -26.87 -0.07 12.70
N ILE A 955 -26.58 -0.15 11.40
CA ILE A 955 -27.62 -0.05 10.38
C ILE A 955 -28.61 -1.21 10.50
N ASP A 956 -29.84 -1.00 10.03
CA ASP A 956 -30.85 -2.05 9.95
C ASP A 956 -30.40 -3.12 8.94
N GLY A 957 -30.37 -4.39 9.38
CA GLY A 957 -30.04 -5.53 8.52
C GLY A 957 -28.54 -5.80 8.42
N VAL A 958 -28.04 -5.97 7.20
CA VAL A 958 -26.63 -6.31 6.91
C VAL A 958 -25.93 -5.14 6.21
N ALA A 959 -24.61 -5.03 6.40
CA ALA A 959 -23.79 -3.98 5.79
C ALA A 959 -23.99 -3.89 4.27
N SER A 960 -24.35 -2.69 3.77
CA SER A 960 -24.50 -2.39 2.33
C SER A 960 -23.24 -1.80 1.70
N ASN A 961 -22.13 -1.78 2.43
CA ASN A 961 -20.82 -1.29 1.98
C ASN A 961 -19.71 -2.24 2.47
N LEU A 962 -18.51 -2.08 1.91
CA LEU A 962 -17.33 -2.83 2.32
C LEU A 962 -16.27 -1.94 2.99
N TYR A 963 -16.67 -0.80 3.56
CA TYR A 963 -15.74 0.12 4.19
C TYR A 963 -15.00 -0.55 5.35
N ARG A 964 -13.67 -0.54 5.30
CA ARG A 964 -12.79 -1.04 6.37
C ARG A 964 -12.08 0.13 7.03
N LEU A 965 -12.73 0.78 7.97
CA LEU A 965 -12.19 1.92 8.68
C LEU A 965 -11.48 1.45 9.96
N THR A 966 -10.36 0.77 9.82
CA THR A 966 -9.54 0.31 10.95
C THR A 966 -8.54 1.39 11.37
N SER A 967 -8.35 1.57 12.68
CA SER A 967 -7.25 2.36 13.21
C SER A 967 -5.92 1.62 13.01
N ALA A 968 -4.82 2.36 12.82
CA ALA A 968 -3.49 1.83 13.08
C ALA A 968 -3.10 1.97 14.56
N SER A 969 -3.87 2.73 15.36
CA SER A 969 -3.66 2.99 16.78
C SER A 969 -3.82 1.71 17.64
N GLN A 970 -3.08 1.60 18.76
CA GLN A 970 -2.96 0.39 19.60
C GLN A 970 -4.29 -0.21 20.12
N VAL A 971 -5.41 0.48 19.97
CA VAL A 971 -6.74 0.03 20.37
C VAL A 971 -7.47 -0.53 19.14
N GLY A 972 -7.74 -1.83 19.14
CA GLY A 972 -8.51 -2.50 18.09
C GLY A 972 -7.68 -3.21 17.01
N ARG A 973 -6.68 -4.02 17.41
CA ARG A 973 -5.96 -4.92 16.49
C ARG A 973 -6.97 -5.79 15.70
N GLY A 974 -7.25 -5.40 14.46
CA GLY A 974 -7.82 -6.27 13.42
C GLY A 974 -9.34 -6.43 13.37
N GLN A 975 -10.16 -5.63 14.07
CA GLN A 975 -11.62 -5.77 13.96
C GLN A 975 -12.22 -4.84 12.88
N VAL A 976 -12.65 -5.44 11.77
CA VAL A 976 -13.37 -4.77 10.67
C VAL A 976 -14.86 -4.68 11.03
N ILE A 977 -15.28 -3.64 11.76
CA ILE A 977 -16.69 -3.47 12.17
C ILE A 977 -17.35 -2.21 11.59
N SER A 978 -16.56 -1.28 11.04
CA SER A 978 -17.07 0.02 10.57
C SER A 978 -18.18 -0.07 9.52
N ASN A 979 -18.17 -1.08 8.64
CA ASN A 979 -19.16 -1.21 7.58
C ASN A 979 -20.60 -1.39 8.11
N ALA A 980 -20.76 -1.99 9.29
CA ALA A 980 -22.05 -2.16 9.94
C ALA A 980 -22.61 -0.87 10.57
N TYR A 981 -21.79 0.17 10.68
CA TYR A 981 -22.14 1.44 11.33
C TYR A 981 -22.28 2.61 10.35
N ILE A 982 -21.99 2.39 9.07
CA ILE A 982 -22.05 3.42 8.02
C ILE A 982 -23.19 3.08 7.06
N ALA A 983 -24.24 3.88 7.08
CA ALA A 983 -25.34 3.77 6.13
C ALA A 983 -24.98 4.41 4.79
N VAL A 984 -25.32 3.73 3.71
CA VAL A 984 -25.24 4.24 2.33
C VAL A 984 -26.65 4.44 1.76
N LEU A 985 -26.77 5.04 0.56
CA LEU A 985 -28.06 5.39 -0.01
C LEU A 985 -29.01 4.18 -0.03
N GLY A 986 -30.17 4.31 0.61
CA GLY A 986 -31.21 3.29 0.72
C GLY A 986 -31.18 2.50 2.04
N ASP A 987 -30.13 2.59 2.84
CA ASP A 987 -30.09 2.00 4.18
C ASP A 987 -30.94 2.80 5.18
N SER A 988 -31.22 2.17 6.33
CA SER A 988 -31.87 2.83 7.46
C SER A 988 -31.24 2.47 8.80
N PHE A 989 -31.51 3.30 9.80
CA PHE A 989 -31.30 3.01 11.21
C PHE A 989 -32.65 3.04 11.92
N THR A 990 -32.95 2.05 12.77
CA THR A 990 -34.10 2.06 13.67
C THR A 990 -33.63 2.05 15.12
N ILE A 991 -33.64 3.21 15.77
CA ILE A 991 -33.02 3.43 17.08
C ILE A 991 -34.04 4.11 18.01
N ALA A 992 -34.29 3.54 19.17
CA ALA A 992 -35.15 4.10 20.23
C ALA A 992 -36.53 4.63 19.74
N GLY A 993 -37.18 3.90 18.82
CA GLY A 993 -38.50 4.27 18.26
C GLY A 993 -38.45 5.33 17.15
N VAL A 994 -37.26 5.66 16.64
CA VAL A 994 -37.06 6.56 15.50
C VAL A 994 -36.41 5.79 14.35
N LYS A 995 -36.94 5.97 13.14
CA LYS A 995 -36.32 5.44 11.91
C LYS A 995 -35.76 6.57 11.07
N PHE A 996 -34.48 6.43 10.71
CA PHE A 996 -33.79 7.29 9.74
C PHE A 996 -33.56 6.48 8.48
N THR A 997 -34.04 6.96 7.33
CA THR A 997 -33.79 6.34 6.03
C THR A 997 -32.93 7.26 5.19
N PHE A 998 -31.82 6.77 4.66
CA PHE A 998 -30.96 7.52 3.76
C PHE A 998 -31.58 7.52 2.35
N ILE A 999 -32.21 8.62 1.94
CA ILE A 999 -33.08 8.67 0.75
C ILE A 999 -32.50 9.45 -0.43
N GLY A 1000 -31.36 10.14 -0.28
CA GLY A 1000 -30.71 10.82 -1.39
C GLY A 1000 -29.27 11.16 -1.08
N THR A 1001 -28.36 11.04 -2.04
CA THR A 1001 -26.93 11.37 -1.88
C THR A 1001 -26.44 12.15 -3.10
N GLY A 1002 -25.40 12.96 -2.91
CA GLY A 1002 -24.86 13.88 -3.91
C GLY A 1002 -23.83 14.81 -3.28
N ASP A 1003 -23.95 16.11 -3.57
CA ASP A 1003 -23.21 17.14 -2.81
C ASP A 1003 -23.64 17.19 -1.34
N PHE A 1004 -24.82 16.67 -1.04
CA PHE A 1004 -25.41 16.57 0.28
C PHE A 1004 -26.14 15.24 0.43
N ASP A 1005 -26.34 14.79 1.66
CA ASP A 1005 -27.10 13.60 1.99
C ASP A 1005 -28.48 13.97 2.51
N THR A 1006 -29.53 13.24 2.11
CA THR A 1006 -30.90 13.49 2.53
C THR A 1006 -31.39 12.34 3.38
N VAL A 1007 -31.82 12.66 4.60
CA VAL A 1007 -32.29 11.70 5.60
C VAL A 1007 -33.77 11.92 5.84
N ARG A 1008 -34.57 10.86 5.68
CA ARG A 1008 -35.97 10.86 6.10
C ARG A 1008 -36.06 10.37 7.54
N ILE A 1009 -36.75 11.12 8.39
CA ILE A 1009 -36.95 10.84 9.81
C ILE A 1009 -38.41 10.47 10.03
N GLU A 1010 -38.66 9.35 10.70
CA GLU A 1010 -40.00 8.82 10.93
C GLU A 1010 -40.10 8.27 12.36
N LYS A 1011 -41.27 8.43 12.99
CA LYS A 1011 -41.55 7.80 14.28
C LYS A 1011 -42.07 6.38 14.05
N VAL A 1012 -41.48 5.39 14.70
CA VAL A 1012 -41.89 3.98 14.60
C VAL A 1012 -42.59 3.58 15.89
N GLY A 1013 -43.67 2.80 15.77
CA GLY A 1013 -44.60 2.47 16.85
C GLY A 1013 -43.91 1.94 18.12
N SER A 1014 -44.45 2.38 19.26
CA SER A 1014 -44.09 2.03 20.64
C SER A 1014 -44.21 0.54 20.96
#